data_AF-S2D570-F1
#
_entry.id   AF-S2D570-F1
#
_cell.length_a   1.000
_cell.length_b   1.000
_cell.length_c   1.000
_cell.angle_alpha   90.00
_cell.angle_beta   90.00
_cell.angle_gamma   90.00
#
_symmetry.space_group_name_H-M   'P 1'
#
loop_
_entity.id
_entity.type
_entity.pdbx_description
1 polymer ?
#
loop_
_entity_poly.entity_id
_entity_poly.type
_entity_poly.pdbx_seq_one_letter_code
_entity_poly.pdbx_strand_id
1 'polypeptide(L)'
;MNRKLLSFIAVTLLLISQAKAQNELNYYLPEGYTYDSTIPTPKDILGFEVGDWHASHDQVVSYMKAMAEASDRVSFEVIGRTYELRPQTILTITSPRNHGRLEEIKEERKKLRDPSGQVDLDNIPLVIWAGYSVHGNEPSAVNAALLAAYHFAAANEVADDLENIVILLDPAMNPDGVNRFASWVNTHKSYTLNSDPNSREFNEAWPRGRTNHYWFDLNRDWLPVQHPESRNRVSKFQEWLPNIQLDHHEMGTNSTFFFQPGIPARNHPLTPKKNFTLTEKIGQYHARFLDKIGSLYYTQESFDDFYYGKGSTYPDVQGSIGILFEQASSRGHVQESIYGPLTFAFTIRNQFTTTLSSFEAAKEMRVELNTYMKEFYTQVKSEYDEDSNKAYIFGAQEDGGRTFHLADMILQHDVEVFSLQEDITVNGVEFKKEKAYIVPLNQPQYRLIKSVFETRTTFEDSLFYDVSAWTMPMAFNLDYMALSSRILNLASVEQVSKDLSLKEGQVIGESGAYSYIFAWGEYYAPKALYSLMDKGYLTRVAHEEITTPEGVKMPRGSILISKGQAKSSDEEFFEDLQKAAKSSGVDIYAVSTGYTKGVNIGSPSIDVLEIPKIAVFVEGGVSSAEAGETWHLLDQRFGIPATLLPLDRMSSVDLSRYNVIVMSNGNYNSLGKSGAEKLKDWVNAGGTLIARGYALQWLDNNGVGSFKFKSPKNDDEEVQKSYADYSRETGAKVTGGAIFHVKLDTTHPLGYGYTRPEMYSFRNSNLFMEPSENAYANPLIYSSSPLASGYVHPTNLEEMKDTGAIRVAAQGRGKVIGFVDNPNFRAFWFGTNKLFLNAVFFGQTINSGTAR
;
A
#
# COMPACT_ATOMS: atom_id res chain seq x y z
N MET A 1 18.06 58.77 -39.04
CA MET A 1 17.14 57.78 -38.45
C MET A 1 16.37 58.44 -37.32
N ASN A 2 15.05 58.53 -37.41
CA ASN A 2 14.21 59.43 -36.60
C ASN A 2 14.03 58.88 -35.16
N ARG A 3 14.28 59.69 -34.12
CA ARG A 3 14.16 59.27 -32.69
C ARG A 3 12.79 58.68 -32.36
N LYS A 4 11.72 59.16 -33.02
CA LYS A 4 10.37 58.59 -32.88
C LYS A 4 10.25 57.16 -33.42
N LEU A 5 11.01 56.80 -34.45
CA LEU A 5 11.03 55.44 -35.02
C LEU A 5 11.76 54.46 -34.09
N LEU A 6 12.84 54.90 -33.45
CA LEU A 6 13.56 54.11 -32.43
C LEU A 6 12.74 53.89 -31.17
N SER A 7 12.00 54.90 -30.69
CA SER A 7 11.07 54.72 -29.56
C SER A 7 9.88 53.83 -29.92
N PHE A 8 9.35 53.91 -31.15
CA PHE A 8 8.28 53.03 -31.60
C PHE A 8 8.76 51.58 -31.74
N ILE A 9 9.95 51.35 -32.32
CA ILE A 9 10.56 50.02 -32.41
C ILE A 9 10.89 49.46 -31.02
N ALA A 10 11.40 50.28 -30.08
CA ALA A 10 11.65 49.85 -28.72
C ALA A 10 10.36 49.52 -27.94
N VAL A 11 9.30 50.31 -28.10
CA VAL A 11 7.99 50.04 -27.48
C VAL A 11 7.31 48.83 -28.13
N THR A 12 7.49 48.61 -29.43
CA THR A 12 6.96 47.43 -30.13
C THR A 12 7.73 46.17 -29.76
N LEU A 13 9.06 46.23 -29.60
CA LEU A 13 9.88 45.13 -29.08
C LEU A 13 9.58 44.82 -27.60
N LEU A 14 9.30 45.85 -26.78
CA LEU A 14 8.87 45.67 -25.39
C LEU A 14 7.45 45.09 -25.29
N LEU A 15 6.53 45.47 -26.18
CA LEU A 15 5.18 44.90 -26.25
C LEU A 15 5.17 43.48 -26.84
N ILE A 16 6.07 43.16 -27.77
CA ILE A 16 6.24 41.79 -28.30
C ILE A 16 6.89 40.88 -27.24
N SER A 17 7.73 41.43 -26.34
CA SER A 17 8.33 40.64 -25.25
C SER A 17 7.40 40.35 -24.05
N GLN A 18 6.15 40.82 -24.08
CA GLN A 18 5.16 40.55 -23.01
C GLN A 18 3.95 39.72 -23.45
N ALA A 19 3.89 39.28 -24.69
CA ALA A 19 3.07 38.12 -25.02
C ALA A 19 3.83 36.88 -24.52
N LYS A 20 3.51 36.38 -23.31
CA LYS A 20 3.86 35.01 -22.94
C LYS A 20 3.19 34.12 -23.99
N ALA A 21 3.94 33.68 -24.99
CA ALA A 21 3.43 32.76 -25.99
C ALA A 21 2.94 31.51 -25.25
N GLN A 22 1.65 31.24 -25.36
CA GLN A 22 1.05 29.98 -24.92
C GLN A 22 1.78 28.87 -25.66
N ASN A 23 2.22 27.81 -24.95
CA ASN A 23 2.92 26.71 -25.62
C ASN A 23 1.88 25.97 -26.47
N GLU A 24 1.98 26.10 -27.78
CA GLU A 24 1.17 25.34 -28.71
C GLU A 24 1.65 23.88 -28.75
N LEU A 25 0.83 23.00 -29.33
CA LEU A 25 1.11 21.57 -29.41
C LEU A 25 2.49 21.25 -30.03
N ASN A 26 2.97 22.06 -30.97
CA ASN A 26 4.29 21.93 -31.61
C ASN A 26 5.48 22.03 -30.64
N TYR A 27 5.32 22.62 -29.47
CA TYR A 27 6.34 22.66 -28.42
C TYR A 27 6.67 21.25 -27.88
N TYR A 28 5.69 20.35 -27.94
CA TYR A 28 5.78 19.00 -27.40
C TYR A 28 6.08 17.94 -28.47
N LEU A 29 5.45 18.06 -29.63
CA LEU A 29 5.49 17.02 -30.66
C LEU A 29 6.89 16.91 -31.29
N PRO A 30 7.36 15.68 -31.57
CA PRO A 30 8.65 15.47 -32.22
C PRO A 30 8.66 16.05 -33.64
N GLU A 31 9.82 16.58 -34.04
CA GLU A 31 10.06 17.04 -35.41
C GLU A 31 10.04 15.86 -36.41
N GLY A 32 9.64 16.14 -37.65
CA GLY A 32 9.64 15.14 -38.73
C GLY A 32 8.41 14.22 -38.77
N TYR A 33 7.42 14.45 -37.91
CA TYR A 33 6.16 13.73 -37.89
C TYR A 33 5.03 14.54 -38.53
N THR A 34 4.14 13.84 -39.22
CA THR A 34 2.88 14.37 -39.76
C THR A 34 1.70 13.74 -39.03
N TYR A 35 0.67 14.53 -38.78
CA TYR A 35 -0.47 14.12 -37.95
C TYR A 35 -1.77 14.16 -38.78
N ASP A 36 -2.60 13.12 -38.63
CA ASP A 36 -3.93 13.10 -39.20
C ASP A 36 -4.81 14.17 -38.54
N SER A 37 -5.15 15.20 -39.31
CA SER A 37 -5.97 16.33 -38.86
C SER A 37 -7.41 15.98 -38.50
N THR A 38 -7.87 14.75 -38.80
CA THR A 38 -9.20 14.27 -38.39
C THR A 38 -9.22 13.79 -36.94
N ILE A 39 -8.06 13.48 -36.35
CA ILE A 39 -7.95 13.11 -34.95
C ILE A 39 -7.93 14.40 -34.11
N PRO A 40 -8.84 14.57 -33.15
CA PRO A 40 -8.91 15.80 -32.36
C PRO A 40 -7.67 15.95 -31.48
N THR A 41 -7.19 17.17 -31.35
CA THR A 41 -6.09 17.50 -30.42
C THR A 41 -6.61 17.58 -28.98
N PRO A 42 -5.72 17.57 -27.95
CA PRO A 42 -6.15 17.82 -26.57
C PRO A 42 -6.95 19.12 -26.43
N LYS A 43 -6.55 20.19 -27.13
CA LYS A 43 -7.22 21.49 -27.09
C LYS A 43 -8.66 21.42 -27.58
N ASP A 44 -8.92 20.65 -28.63
CA ASP A 44 -10.26 20.55 -29.23
C ASP A 44 -11.30 19.99 -28.26
N ILE A 45 -10.85 19.11 -27.34
CA ILE A 45 -11.71 18.48 -26.32
C ILE A 45 -11.68 19.23 -24.98
N LEU A 46 -10.49 19.67 -24.54
CA LEU A 46 -10.29 20.31 -23.23
C LEU A 46 -10.63 21.80 -23.22
N GLY A 47 -10.55 22.46 -24.37
CA GLY A 47 -10.77 23.90 -24.51
C GLY A 47 -9.56 24.77 -24.10
N PHE A 48 -8.40 24.17 -23.80
CA PHE A 48 -7.15 24.85 -23.45
C PHE A 48 -5.94 24.05 -23.94
N GLU A 49 -4.78 24.69 -24.08
CA GLU A 49 -3.55 24.00 -24.51
C GLU A 49 -2.97 23.18 -23.35
N VAL A 50 -2.33 22.06 -23.68
CA VAL A 50 -1.64 21.24 -22.68
C VAL A 50 -0.62 22.10 -21.93
N GLY A 51 -0.65 22.04 -20.59
CA GLY A 51 0.21 22.86 -19.73
C GLY A 51 -0.41 24.19 -19.27
N ASP A 52 -1.54 24.63 -19.83
CA ASP A 52 -2.23 25.83 -19.34
C ASP A 52 -3.02 25.59 -18.06
N TRP A 53 -3.60 24.40 -17.94
CA TRP A 53 -4.38 23.94 -16.80
C TRP A 53 -4.04 22.48 -16.53
N HIS A 54 -4.20 22.06 -15.29
CA HIS A 54 -4.07 20.65 -14.93
C HIS A 54 -5.37 19.95 -15.30
N ALA A 55 -5.33 19.00 -16.24
CA ALA A 55 -6.51 18.24 -16.61
C ALA A 55 -7.07 17.49 -15.39
N SER A 56 -8.36 17.66 -15.08
CA SER A 56 -9.04 16.84 -14.09
C SER A 56 -9.23 15.41 -14.60
N HIS A 57 -9.46 14.46 -13.70
CA HIS A 57 -9.59 13.06 -14.11
C HIS A 57 -10.74 12.83 -15.11
N ASP A 58 -11.87 13.52 -14.93
CA ASP A 58 -13.00 13.46 -15.88
C ASP A 58 -12.65 14.02 -17.26
N GLN A 59 -11.83 15.07 -17.33
CA GLN A 59 -11.30 15.62 -18.57
C GLN A 59 -10.35 14.64 -19.27
N VAL A 60 -9.45 14.01 -18.49
CA VAL A 60 -8.54 12.97 -19.00
C VAL A 60 -9.35 11.82 -19.61
N VAL A 61 -10.31 11.26 -18.87
CA VAL A 61 -11.16 10.16 -19.37
C VAL A 61 -11.98 10.57 -20.59
N SER A 62 -12.52 11.80 -20.61
CA SER A 62 -13.27 12.32 -21.76
C SER A 62 -12.38 12.41 -23.00
N TYR A 63 -11.14 12.85 -22.84
CA TYR A 63 -10.18 12.88 -23.93
C TYR A 63 -9.79 11.49 -24.42
N MET A 64 -9.53 10.54 -23.52
CA MET A 64 -9.20 9.16 -23.91
C MET A 64 -10.33 8.48 -24.71
N LYS A 65 -11.60 8.76 -24.37
CA LYS A 65 -12.75 8.30 -25.17
C LYS A 65 -12.79 8.93 -26.55
N ALA A 66 -12.56 10.25 -26.64
CA ALA A 66 -12.51 10.94 -27.92
C ALA A 66 -11.41 10.38 -28.83
N MET A 67 -10.26 9.97 -28.27
CA MET A 67 -9.20 9.31 -29.03
C MET A 67 -9.64 7.96 -29.59
N ALA A 68 -10.29 7.13 -28.76
CA ALA A 68 -10.80 5.82 -29.18
C ALA A 68 -11.95 5.91 -30.19
N GLU A 69 -12.75 6.98 -30.15
CA GLU A 69 -13.81 7.23 -31.12
C GLU A 69 -13.27 7.72 -32.47
N ALA A 70 -12.17 8.48 -32.47
CA ALA A 70 -11.62 9.11 -33.67
C ALA A 70 -10.58 8.26 -34.42
N SER A 71 -9.82 7.41 -33.72
CA SER A 71 -8.70 6.65 -34.30
C SER A 71 -8.97 5.14 -34.29
N ASP A 72 -8.80 4.49 -35.44
CA ASP A 72 -8.89 3.03 -35.59
C ASP A 72 -7.72 2.26 -34.94
N ARG A 73 -6.72 3.00 -34.43
CA ARG A 73 -5.57 2.47 -33.69
C ARG A 73 -5.83 2.36 -32.19
N VAL A 74 -6.92 2.95 -31.68
CA VAL A 74 -7.14 3.11 -30.24
C VAL A 74 -8.42 2.41 -29.81
N SER A 75 -8.34 1.60 -28.77
CA SER A 75 -9.51 1.12 -28.04
C SER A 75 -9.47 1.56 -26.58
N PHE A 76 -10.64 1.77 -25.98
CA PHE A 76 -10.80 2.26 -24.61
C PHE A 76 -11.48 1.19 -23.74
N GLU A 77 -10.85 0.86 -22.61
CA GLU A 77 -11.38 -0.07 -21.62
C GLU A 77 -11.48 0.60 -20.23
N VAL A 78 -12.60 0.38 -19.53
CA VAL A 78 -12.69 0.64 -18.08
C VAL A 78 -12.34 -0.64 -17.35
N ILE A 79 -11.19 -0.66 -16.67
CA ILE A 79 -10.66 -1.85 -16.01
C ILE A 79 -11.16 -2.04 -14.58
N GLY A 80 -11.84 -1.03 -14.04
CA GLY A 80 -12.48 -1.06 -12.74
C GLY A 80 -12.80 0.34 -12.21
N ARG A 81 -13.07 0.45 -10.91
CA ARG A 81 -13.40 1.72 -10.26
C ARG A 81 -12.67 1.89 -8.93
N THR A 82 -12.35 3.14 -8.60
CA THR A 82 -11.78 3.53 -7.30
C THR A 82 -12.82 3.52 -6.18
N TYR A 83 -12.38 3.77 -4.94
CA TYR A 83 -13.29 3.96 -3.80
C TYR A 83 -14.27 5.13 -4.00
N GLU A 84 -13.85 6.21 -4.67
CA GLU A 84 -14.75 7.33 -5.03
C GLU A 84 -15.51 7.08 -6.34
N LEU A 85 -15.57 5.83 -6.81
CA LEU A 85 -16.28 5.37 -7.99
C LEU A 85 -15.79 5.96 -9.33
N ARG A 86 -14.59 6.55 -9.36
CA ARG A 86 -13.99 7.02 -10.61
C ARG A 86 -13.55 5.83 -11.47
N PRO A 87 -13.79 5.86 -12.79
CA PRO A 87 -13.35 4.78 -13.66
C PRO A 87 -11.82 4.79 -13.76
N GLN A 88 -11.19 3.63 -13.58
CA GLN A 88 -9.81 3.42 -13.97
C GLN A 88 -9.79 2.86 -15.39
N THR A 89 -8.95 3.42 -16.27
CA THR A 89 -9.05 3.20 -17.72
C THR A 89 -7.73 2.84 -18.34
N ILE A 90 -7.76 2.04 -19.40
CA ILE A 90 -6.60 1.78 -20.26
C ILE A 90 -7.00 2.08 -21.70
N LEU A 91 -6.09 2.71 -22.45
CA LEU A 91 -6.12 2.68 -23.90
C LEU A 91 -5.20 1.57 -24.41
N THR A 92 -5.70 0.74 -25.32
CA THR A 92 -4.86 -0.14 -26.13
C THR A 92 -4.61 0.54 -27.47
N ILE A 93 -3.35 0.91 -27.72
CA ILE A 93 -2.92 1.60 -28.94
C ILE A 93 -2.01 0.68 -29.76
N THR A 94 -2.44 0.30 -30.96
CA THR A 94 -1.72 -0.60 -31.88
C THR A 94 -2.28 -0.45 -33.30
N SER A 95 -1.78 -1.21 -34.28
CA SER A 95 -2.33 -1.16 -35.64
C SER A 95 -3.79 -1.61 -35.69
N PRO A 96 -4.60 -1.11 -36.65
CA PRO A 96 -5.97 -1.58 -36.85
C PRO A 96 -6.04 -3.10 -37.13
N ARG A 97 -4.98 -3.64 -37.75
CA ARG A 97 -4.81 -5.08 -37.96
C ARG A 97 -4.68 -5.85 -36.65
N ASN A 98 -3.91 -5.33 -35.69
CA ASN A 98 -3.73 -5.97 -34.39
C ASN A 98 -5.01 -5.95 -33.55
N HIS A 99 -5.84 -4.91 -33.64
CA HIS A 99 -7.14 -4.87 -32.95
C HIS A 99 -8.06 -6.05 -33.28
N GLY A 100 -8.04 -6.52 -34.53
CA GLY A 100 -8.79 -7.71 -34.95
C GLY A 100 -8.27 -9.04 -34.39
N ARG A 101 -7.10 -9.05 -33.72
CA ARG A 101 -6.41 -10.25 -33.24
C ARG A 101 -5.79 -10.12 -31.84
N LEU A 102 -6.27 -9.19 -31.01
CA LEU A 102 -5.69 -8.98 -29.66
C LEU A 102 -5.71 -10.24 -28.80
N GLU A 103 -6.77 -11.05 -28.87
CA GLU A 103 -6.84 -12.32 -28.14
C GLU A 103 -5.81 -13.34 -28.64
N GLU A 104 -5.56 -13.42 -29.95
CA GLU A 104 -4.48 -14.23 -30.52
C GLU A 104 -3.12 -13.74 -30.00
N ILE A 105 -2.89 -12.42 -29.99
CA ILE A 105 -1.64 -11.83 -29.47
C ILE A 105 -1.46 -12.21 -27.99
N LYS A 106 -2.49 -12.09 -27.15
CA LYS A 106 -2.41 -12.46 -25.73
C LYS A 106 -2.11 -13.95 -25.55
N GLU A 107 -2.75 -14.84 -26.30
CA GLU A 107 -2.49 -16.28 -26.24
C GLU A 107 -1.07 -16.64 -26.70
N GLU A 108 -0.57 -16.05 -27.79
CA GLU A 108 0.81 -16.23 -28.22
C GLU A 108 1.81 -15.70 -27.17
N ARG A 109 1.50 -14.57 -26.52
CA ARG A 109 2.34 -14.02 -25.45
C ARG A 109 2.37 -14.90 -24.21
N LYS A 110 1.28 -15.56 -23.83
CA LYS A 110 1.27 -16.52 -22.70
C LYS A 110 2.31 -17.64 -22.88
N LYS A 111 2.57 -18.05 -24.13
CA LYS A 111 3.61 -19.05 -24.44
C LYS A 111 5.05 -18.57 -24.15
N LEU A 112 5.29 -17.25 -24.00
CA LEU A 112 6.58 -16.73 -23.52
C LEU A 112 6.85 -17.15 -22.06
N ARG A 113 5.79 -17.34 -21.25
CA ARG A 113 5.90 -17.80 -19.85
C ARG A 113 6.04 -19.30 -19.71
N ASP A 114 5.63 -20.05 -20.71
CA ASP A 114 5.74 -21.50 -20.73
C ASP A 114 7.14 -21.89 -21.26
N PRO A 115 8.02 -22.52 -20.47
CA PRO A 115 9.33 -22.99 -20.94
C PRO A 115 9.24 -23.89 -22.19
N SER A 116 8.17 -24.68 -22.32
CA SER A 116 7.95 -25.58 -23.45
C SER A 116 7.25 -24.93 -24.65
N GLY A 117 6.67 -23.74 -24.47
CA GLY A 117 5.92 -23.03 -25.49
C GLY A 117 6.82 -22.61 -26.67
N GLN A 118 6.36 -22.88 -27.90
CA GLN A 118 7.02 -22.38 -29.11
C GLN A 118 6.41 -21.05 -29.54
N VAL A 119 7.26 -20.04 -29.69
CA VAL A 119 6.87 -18.68 -30.08
C VAL A 119 7.80 -18.18 -31.17
N ASP A 120 7.23 -17.57 -32.20
CA ASP A 120 7.99 -16.82 -33.20
C ASP A 120 8.42 -15.46 -32.63
N LEU A 121 9.61 -15.43 -32.04
CA LEU A 121 10.17 -14.24 -31.40
C LEU A 121 10.41 -13.09 -32.38
N ASP A 122 10.56 -13.40 -33.68
CA ASP A 122 10.77 -12.41 -34.72
C ASP A 122 9.47 -11.71 -35.12
N ASN A 123 8.29 -12.31 -34.92
CA ASN A 123 7.01 -11.75 -35.35
C ASN A 123 6.02 -11.44 -34.21
N ILE A 124 6.27 -11.91 -32.98
CA ILE A 124 5.40 -11.58 -31.86
C ILE A 124 5.51 -10.08 -31.50
N PRO A 125 4.37 -9.36 -31.35
CA PRO A 125 4.39 -7.97 -30.92
C PRO A 125 4.94 -7.80 -29.51
N LEU A 126 5.70 -6.74 -29.28
CA LEU A 126 6.10 -6.32 -27.93
C LEU A 126 4.97 -5.52 -27.27
N VAL A 127 4.84 -5.64 -25.95
CA VAL A 127 3.86 -4.87 -25.17
C VAL A 127 4.57 -3.86 -24.26
N ILE A 128 4.20 -2.58 -24.37
CA ILE A 128 4.61 -1.51 -23.44
C ILE A 128 3.42 -1.17 -22.56
N TRP A 129 3.60 -1.15 -21.25
CA TRP A 129 2.67 -0.50 -20.33
C TRP A 129 3.18 0.89 -19.99
N ALA A 130 2.47 1.93 -20.41
CA ALA A 130 2.78 3.32 -20.10
C ALA A 130 1.89 3.80 -18.94
N GLY A 131 2.42 3.72 -17.71
CA GLY A 131 1.71 4.10 -16.48
C GLY A 131 2.01 5.53 -16.05
N TYR A 132 0.97 6.34 -15.85
CA TYR A 132 1.09 7.74 -15.49
C TYR A 132 0.46 8.04 -14.11
N SER A 133 1.22 8.71 -13.24
CA SER A 133 0.78 9.26 -11.94
C SER A 133 0.04 8.28 -11.03
N VAL A 134 0.76 7.29 -10.52
CA VAL A 134 0.30 6.51 -9.35
C VAL A 134 0.25 7.37 -8.08
N HIS A 135 1.01 8.47 -8.06
CA HIS A 135 0.79 9.57 -7.12
C HIS A 135 0.03 10.71 -7.79
N GLY A 136 -1.11 11.09 -7.22
CA GLY A 136 -2.02 12.02 -7.88
C GLY A 136 -1.54 13.47 -7.93
N ASN A 137 -0.56 13.85 -7.10
CA ASN A 137 0.06 15.18 -7.09
C ASN A 137 1.39 15.26 -7.83
N GLU A 138 1.61 14.35 -8.78
CA GLU A 138 2.73 14.35 -9.73
C GLU A 138 2.17 14.55 -11.16
N PRO A 139 1.58 15.73 -11.42
CA PRO A 139 0.58 15.94 -12.48
C PRO A 139 1.12 16.00 -13.91
N SER A 140 2.43 16.24 -14.11
CA SER A 140 3.01 16.35 -15.45
C SER A 140 2.93 15.03 -16.21
N ALA A 141 2.95 13.90 -15.50
CA ALA A 141 2.77 12.58 -16.07
C ALA A 141 1.35 12.39 -16.64
N VAL A 142 0.29 12.68 -15.88
CA VAL A 142 -1.11 12.65 -16.41
C VAL A 142 -1.26 13.48 -17.68
N ASN A 143 -0.67 14.68 -17.70
CA ASN A 143 -0.83 15.59 -18.84
C ASN A 143 0.05 15.18 -20.03
N ALA A 144 1.18 14.50 -19.80
CA ALA A 144 1.95 13.84 -20.84
C ALA A 144 1.21 12.65 -21.47
N ALA A 145 0.34 11.97 -20.73
CA ALA A 145 -0.49 10.89 -21.26
C ALA A 145 -1.45 11.38 -22.36
N LEU A 146 -1.93 12.64 -22.27
CA LEU A 146 -2.75 13.27 -23.33
C LEU A 146 -1.97 13.41 -24.64
N LEU A 147 -0.70 13.84 -24.54
CA LEU A 147 0.18 13.98 -25.69
C LEU A 147 0.57 12.62 -26.28
N ALA A 148 0.84 11.63 -25.42
CA ALA A 148 1.13 10.25 -25.83
C ALA A 148 -0.06 9.63 -26.58
N ALA A 149 -1.27 9.74 -26.03
CA ALA A 149 -2.48 9.26 -26.70
C ALA A 149 -2.67 9.90 -28.07
N TYR A 150 -2.54 11.23 -28.16
CA TYR A 150 -2.62 11.94 -29.45
C TYR A 150 -1.54 11.48 -30.44
N HIS A 151 -0.28 11.43 -30.01
CA HIS A 151 0.84 11.12 -30.89
C HIS A 151 0.69 9.72 -31.50
N PHE A 152 0.42 8.70 -30.70
CA PHE A 152 0.29 7.33 -31.22
C PHE A 152 -1.01 7.09 -31.99
N ALA A 153 -2.07 7.86 -31.71
CA ALA A 153 -3.32 7.81 -32.46
C ALA A 153 -3.24 8.48 -33.84
N ALA A 154 -2.51 9.61 -33.94
CA ALA A 154 -2.59 10.52 -35.09
C ALA A 154 -1.32 10.59 -35.95
N ALA A 155 -0.13 10.26 -35.43
CA ALA A 155 1.10 10.37 -36.20
C ALA A 155 1.17 9.33 -37.31
N ASN A 156 1.52 9.71 -38.53
CA ASN A 156 1.56 8.78 -39.66
C ASN A 156 2.78 7.86 -39.60
N GLU A 157 3.91 8.36 -39.12
CA GLU A 157 5.20 7.69 -39.17
C GLU A 157 5.33 6.54 -38.16
N VAL A 158 4.43 6.45 -37.17
CA VAL A 158 4.40 5.33 -36.20
C VAL A 158 3.56 4.14 -36.67
N ALA A 159 2.85 4.26 -37.81
CA ALA A 159 1.86 3.27 -38.24
C ALA A 159 2.44 1.86 -38.40
N ASP A 160 3.59 1.76 -39.09
CA ASP A 160 4.26 0.48 -39.34
C ASP A 160 4.86 -0.12 -38.06
N ASP A 161 5.34 0.73 -37.15
CA ASP A 161 5.89 0.29 -35.86
C ASP A 161 4.80 -0.31 -34.96
N LEU A 162 3.59 0.25 -34.99
CA LEU A 162 2.43 -0.23 -34.24
C LEU A 162 1.88 -1.58 -34.73
N GLU A 163 2.30 -2.09 -35.90
CA GLU A 163 2.04 -3.49 -36.28
C GLU A 163 2.80 -4.48 -35.39
N ASN A 164 3.92 -4.04 -34.80
CA ASN A 164 4.81 -4.86 -34.00
C ASN A 164 4.83 -4.48 -32.51
N ILE A 165 4.07 -3.45 -32.12
CA ILE A 165 4.00 -2.93 -30.75
C ILE A 165 2.55 -2.72 -30.34
N VAL A 166 2.23 -3.14 -29.12
CA VAL A 166 0.98 -2.81 -28.43
C VAL A 166 1.31 -1.93 -27.23
N ILE A 167 0.72 -0.75 -27.16
CA ILE A 167 0.86 0.17 -26.03
C ILE A 167 -0.40 0.08 -25.17
N LEU A 168 -0.22 -0.18 -23.88
CA LEU A 168 -1.25 -0.09 -22.85
C LEU A 168 -1.02 1.21 -22.08
N LEU A 169 -1.79 2.24 -22.42
CA LEU A 169 -1.67 3.55 -21.80
C LEU A 169 -2.65 3.65 -20.63
N ASP A 170 -2.13 3.69 -19.41
CA ASP A 170 -2.86 3.93 -18.16
C ASP A 170 -2.64 5.40 -17.75
N PRO A 171 -3.57 6.31 -18.10
CA PRO A 171 -3.33 7.75 -18.07
C PRO A 171 -3.37 8.36 -16.66
N ALA A 172 -3.89 7.62 -15.68
CA ALA A 172 -4.04 8.08 -14.31
C ALA A 172 -4.21 6.86 -13.37
N MET A 173 -3.09 6.32 -12.91
CA MET A 173 -3.06 5.12 -12.05
C MET A 173 -3.75 5.36 -10.69
N ASN A 174 -3.83 6.63 -10.24
CA ASN A 174 -4.56 7.07 -9.06
C ASN A 174 -5.62 8.13 -9.39
N PRO A 175 -6.80 7.74 -9.92
CA PRO A 175 -7.85 8.67 -10.33
C PRO A 175 -8.29 9.66 -9.24
N ASP A 176 -8.39 9.18 -7.99
CA ASP A 176 -8.88 9.98 -6.87
C ASP A 176 -7.88 11.05 -6.45
N GLY A 177 -6.60 10.68 -6.35
CA GLY A 177 -5.51 11.62 -6.08
C GLY A 177 -5.36 12.67 -7.18
N VAL A 178 -5.37 12.24 -8.45
CA VAL A 178 -5.26 13.14 -9.62
C VAL A 178 -6.37 14.18 -9.61
N ASN A 179 -7.62 13.74 -9.39
CA ASN A 179 -8.74 14.66 -9.35
C ASN A 179 -8.66 15.65 -8.17
N ARG A 180 -8.26 15.17 -6.99
CA ARG A 180 -8.06 15.99 -5.79
C ARG A 180 -7.01 17.07 -6.03
N PHE A 181 -5.88 16.69 -6.63
CA PHE A 181 -4.79 17.59 -6.95
C PHE A 181 -5.18 18.64 -7.99
N ALA A 182 -5.71 18.21 -9.14
CA ALA A 182 -6.14 19.09 -10.22
C ALA A 182 -7.16 20.13 -9.72
N SER A 183 -8.12 19.71 -8.88
CA SER A 183 -9.10 20.61 -8.27
C SER A 183 -8.43 21.68 -7.39
N TRP A 184 -7.45 21.30 -6.57
CA TRP A 184 -6.72 22.23 -5.71
C TRP A 184 -5.92 23.24 -6.53
N VAL A 185 -5.05 22.76 -7.40
CA VAL A 185 -4.09 23.60 -8.11
C VAL A 185 -4.80 24.58 -9.06
N ASN A 186 -5.85 24.13 -9.75
CA ASN A 186 -6.62 24.99 -10.66
C ASN A 186 -7.43 26.05 -9.92
N THR A 187 -8.00 25.73 -8.75
CA THR A 187 -8.75 26.71 -7.94
C THR A 187 -7.84 27.84 -7.41
N HIS A 188 -6.55 27.56 -7.25
CA HIS A 188 -5.57 28.51 -6.72
C HIS A 188 -4.67 29.12 -7.80
N LYS A 189 -4.88 28.75 -9.07
CA LYS A 189 -4.15 29.32 -10.21
C LYS A 189 -4.51 30.80 -10.36
N SER A 190 -3.49 31.63 -10.49
CA SER A 190 -3.64 33.03 -10.90
C SER A 190 -3.55 33.16 -12.42
N TYR A 191 -4.39 34.00 -13.04
CA TYR A 191 -4.27 34.30 -14.49
C TYR A 191 -2.94 34.99 -14.82
N THR A 192 -2.43 35.82 -13.90
CA THR A 192 -1.04 36.23 -13.90
C THR A 192 -0.25 35.24 -13.04
N LEU A 193 0.49 34.35 -13.70
CA LEU A 193 1.22 33.29 -13.01
C LEU A 193 2.21 33.87 -11.98
N ASN A 194 2.17 33.32 -10.76
CA ASN A 194 3.07 33.66 -9.66
C ASN A 194 4.01 32.48 -9.40
N SER A 195 5.32 32.70 -9.54
CA SER A 195 6.34 31.67 -9.37
C SER A 195 6.86 31.52 -7.93
N ASP A 196 6.47 32.39 -7.00
CA ASP A 196 6.92 32.34 -5.61
C ASP A 196 6.52 30.99 -4.97
N PRO A 197 7.47 30.18 -4.47
CA PRO A 197 7.20 28.85 -3.92
C PRO A 197 6.29 28.87 -2.68
N ASN A 198 6.08 30.03 -2.05
CA ASN A 198 5.13 30.22 -0.95
C ASN A 198 3.68 30.44 -1.41
N SER A 199 3.44 30.48 -2.72
CA SER A 199 2.09 30.58 -3.28
C SER A 199 1.20 29.45 -2.79
N ARG A 200 -0.07 29.78 -2.53
CA ARG A 200 -1.09 28.82 -2.08
C ARG A 200 -1.30 27.67 -3.08
N GLU A 201 -1.02 27.91 -4.36
CA GLU A 201 -1.05 26.93 -5.44
C GLU A 201 -0.20 25.68 -5.13
N PHE A 202 0.99 25.86 -4.53
CA PHE A 202 1.96 24.79 -4.33
C PHE A 202 1.85 24.10 -2.97
N ASN A 203 0.94 24.52 -2.09
CA ASN A 203 0.81 23.98 -0.73
C ASN A 203 -0.57 23.38 -0.48
N GLU A 204 -0.79 22.16 -0.99
CA GLU A 204 -2.03 21.39 -0.85
C GLU A 204 -2.52 21.29 0.59
N ALA A 205 -3.84 21.41 0.79
CA ALA A 205 -4.45 21.06 2.06
C ALA A 205 -4.18 19.59 2.39
N TRP A 206 -4.06 19.30 3.69
CA TRP A 206 -4.10 17.92 4.19
C TRP A 206 -5.40 17.26 3.67
N PRO A 207 -5.38 16.00 3.17
CA PRO A 207 -4.31 14.99 3.21
C PRO A 207 -3.35 15.02 2.01
N ARG A 208 -3.43 16.05 1.15
CA ARG A 208 -2.76 16.16 -0.16
C ARG A 208 -3.29 15.16 -1.20
N GLY A 209 -2.86 15.30 -2.45
CA GLY A 209 -3.28 14.55 -3.63
C GLY A 209 -2.39 13.36 -3.97
N ARG A 210 -1.29 13.12 -3.24
CA ARG A 210 -0.37 12.00 -3.50
C ARG A 210 -1.09 10.65 -3.49
N THR A 211 -1.95 10.44 -2.51
CA THR A 211 -2.48 9.12 -2.15
C THR A 211 -3.93 8.92 -2.60
N ASN A 212 -4.43 7.68 -2.56
CA ASN A 212 -5.81 7.34 -2.94
C ASN A 212 -6.87 7.88 -1.95
N HIS A 213 -8.10 7.39 -2.03
CA HIS A 213 -9.20 7.78 -1.13
C HIS A 213 -8.86 7.62 0.36
N TYR A 214 -8.35 6.45 0.75
CA TYR A 214 -7.97 6.12 2.13
C TYR A 214 -6.54 6.56 2.49
N TRP A 215 -5.93 7.41 1.66
CA TRP A 215 -4.61 7.98 1.84
C TRP A 215 -3.44 6.99 1.82
N PHE A 216 -3.59 5.91 1.08
CA PHE A 216 -2.52 4.96 0.81
C PHE A 216 -1.66 5.37 -0.39
N ASP A 217 -0.37 5.09 -0.28
CA ASP A 217 0.57 5.17 -1.39
C ASP A 217 0.42 3.92 -2.27
N LEU A 218 -0.17 4.10 -3.45
CA LEU A 218 -0.43 3.01 -4.39
C LEU A 218 0.85 2.48 -5.06
N ASN A 219 1.98 3.20 -4.98
CA ASN A 219 3.28 2.69 -5.44
C ASN A 219 4.02 1.90 -4.34
N ARG A 220 3.27 1.38 -3.37
CA ARG A 220 3.68 0.35 -2.41
C ARG A 220 2.74 -0.86 -2.40
N ASP A 221 1.73 -0.85 -3.28
CA ASP A 221 0.62 -1.81 -3.29
C ASP A 221 0.62 -2.72 -4.52
N TRP A 222 1.73 -2.79 -5.29
CA TRP A 222 1.83 -3.68 -6.45
C TRP A 222 1.89 -5.16 -6.10
N LEU A 223 2.60 -5.51 -5.02
CA LEU A 223 2.65 -6.87 -4.48
C LEU A 223 1.54 -7.10 -3.46
N PRO A 224 1.24 -6.18 -2.52
CA PRO A 224 0.14 -6.42 -1.59
C PRO A 224 -1.25 -6.40 -2.21
N VAL A 225 -1.51 -5.62 -3.27
CA VAL A 225 -2.80 -5.53 -3.98
C VAL A 225 -4.03 -5.39 -3.07
N GLN A 226 -3.91 -4.54 -2.03
CA GLN A 226 -4.96 -4.33 -1.03
C GLN A 226 -6.01 -3.31 -1.48
N HIS A 227 -5.72 -2.50 -2.50
CA HIS A 227 -6.65 -1.49 -3.02
C HIS A 227 -7.20 -1.86 -4.42
N PRO A 228 -8.45 -1.47 -4.74
CA PRO A 228 -9.06 -1.78 -6.02
C PRO A 228 -8.23 -1.25 -7.21
N GLU A 229 -7.61 -0.07 -7.08
CA GLU A 229 -6.76 0.51 -8.13
C GLU A 229 -5.56 -0.37 -8.47
N SER A 230 -5.01 -1.09 -7.49
CA SER A 230 -3.89 -2.02 -7.69
C SER A 230 -4.36 -3.36 -8.21
N ARG A 231 -5.47 -3.90 -7.68
CA ARG A 231 -6.05 -5.19 -8.13
C ARG A 231 -6.43 -5.16 -9.60
N ASN A 232 -7.13 -4.11 -10.04
CA ASN A 232 -7.54 -3.94 -11.44
C ASN A 232 -6.31 -3.90 -12.38
N ARG A 233 -5.29 -3.12 -12.01
CA ARG A 233 -4.06 -2.95 -12.78
C ARG A 233 -3.21 -4.22 -12.84
N VAL A 234 -3.01 -4.91 -11.70
CA VAL A 234 -2.26 -6.16 -11.66
C VAL A 234 -2.95 -7.25 -12.45
N SER A 235 -4.29 -7.33 -12.42
CA SER A 235 -5.05 -8.25 -13.27
C SER A 235 -4.72 -8.04 -14.75
N LYS A 236 -4.71 -6.79 -15.22
CA LYS A 236 -4.35 -6.44 -16.60
C LYS A 236 -2.87 -6.64 -16.92
N PHE A 237 -1.98 -6.39 -15.97
CA PHE A 237 -0.56 -6.69 -16.11
C PHE A 237 -0.34 -8.20 -16.36
N GLN A 238 -1.02 -9.08 -15.61
CA GLN A 238 -0.94 -10.53 -15.80
C GLN A 238 -1.61 -10.99 -17.10
N GLU A 239 -2.65 -10.29 -17.56
CA GLU A 239 -3.31 -10.57 -18.84
C GLU A 239 -2.40 -10.31 -20.05
N TRP A 240 -1.66 -9.20 -20.02
CA TRP A 240 -0.89 -8.71 -21.18
C TRP A 240 0.61 -9.04 -21.14
N LEU A 241 1.17 -9.24 -19.95
CA LEU A 241 2.57 -9.59 -19.73
C LEU A 241 3.51 -8.56 -20.36
N PRO A 242 3.48 -7.27 -19.99
CA PRO A 242 4.26 -6.25 -20.69
C PRO A 242 5.76 -6.55 -20.66
N ASN A 243 6.49 -6.22 -21.73
CA ASN A 243 7.95 -6.30 -21.76
C ASN A 243 8.58 -5.11 -21.02
N ILE A 244 7.95 -3.93 -21.12
CA ILE A 244 8.38 -2.69 -20.49
C ILE A 244 7.21 -2.10 -19.71
N GLN A 245 7.44 -1.72 -18.45
CA GLN A 245 6.51 -0.98 -17.60
C GLN A 245 7.11 0.40 -17.30
N LEU A 246 6.49 1.46 -17.77
CA LEU A 246 6.86 2.83 -17.43
C LEU A 246 6.09 3.28 -16.18
N ASP A 247 6.82 3.81 -15.21
CA ASP A 247 6.31 4.33 -13.93
C ASP A 247 6.68 5.82 -13.86
N HIS A 248 5.81 6.67 -14.42
CA HIS A 248 6.05 8.11 -14.51
C HIS A 248 5.70 8.82 -13.18
N HIS A 249 6.71 9.44 -12.58
CA HIS A 249 6.71 10.10 -11.28
C HIS A 249 7.29 11.52 -11.30
N GLU A 250 7.16 12.22 -10.17
CA GLU A 250 7.84 13.48 -9.89
C GLU A 250 8.51 13.54 -8.52
N MET A 251 9.60 14.31 -8.45
CA MET A 251 10.36 14.62 -7.25
C MET A 251 10.38 16.13 -6.95
N GLY A 252 11.12 16.56 -5.93
CA GLY A 252 11.15 17.96 -5.51
C GLY A 252 11.48 18.95 -6.63
N THR A 253 10.93 20.17 -6.55
CA THR A 253 11.09 21.24 -7.54
C THR A 253 12.54 21.60 -7.86
N ASN A 254 13.44 21.45 -6.89
CA ASN A 254 14.87 21.75 -7.04
C ASN A 254 15.72 20.57 -7.52
N SER A 255 15.08 19.49 -7.97
CA SER A 255 15.75 18.36 -8.61
C SER A 255 15.89 18.57 -10.13
N THR A 256 16.41 17.57 -10.84
CA THR A 256 16.47 17.53 -12.32
C THR A 256 15.54 16.42 -12.86
N PHE A 257 16.01 15.51 -13.71
CA PHE A 257 15.26 14.35 -14.18
C PHE A 257 16.01 13.05 -13.84
N PHE A 258 15.35 12.05 -13.30
CA PHE A 258 15.95 10.72 -13.11
C PHE A 258 15.24 9.66 -13.93
N PHE A 259 16.01 8.69 -14.43
CA PHE A 259 15.48 7.47 -15.01
C PHE A 259 16.29 6.25 -14.56
N GLN A 260 15.61 5.11 -14.39
CA GLN A 260 16.26 3.83 -14.06
C GLN A 260 17.30 3.42 -15.13
N PRO A 261 18.38 2.70 -14.76
CA PRO A 261 18.53 1.89 -13.54
C PRO A 261 18.78 2.69 -12.25
N GLY A 262 18.39 2.11 -11.10
CA GLY A 262 18.69 2.63 -9.77
C GLY A 262 20.13 2.34 -9.34
N ILE A 263 20.42 2.50 -8.05
CA ILE A 263 21.77 2.26 -7.50
C ILE A 263 22.12 0.77 -7.61
N PRO A 264 23.16 0.36 -8.38
CA PRO A 264 23.43 -1.05 -8.68
C PRO A 264 23.64 -1.96 -7.46
N ALA A 265 24.20 -1.42 -6.37
CA ALA A 265 24.45 -2.17 -5.13
C ALA A 265 23.16 -2.45 -4.31
N ARG A 266 22.01 -1.91 -4.73
CA ARG A 266 20.72 -2.01 -4.03
C ARG A 266 19.67 -2.78 -4.83
N ASN A 267 20.13 -3.73 -5.64
CA ASN A 267 19.28 -4.56 -6.48
C ASN A 267 18.81 -5.79 -5.72
N HIS A 268 17.57 -6.21 -5.93
CA HIS A 268 17.08 -7.45 -5.34
C HIS A 268 17.71 -8.67 -6.03
N PRO A 269 18.30 -9.64 -5.29
CA PRO A 269 19.00 -10.78 -5.90
C PRO A 269 18.13 -11.76 -6.69
N LEU A 270 16.80 -11.71 -6.51
CA LEU A 270 15.85 -12.47 -7.34
C LEU A 270 15.63 -11.84 -8.73
N THR A 271 16.13 -10.63 -8.99
CA THR A 271 16.12 -10.04 -10.32
C THR A 271 17.41 -10.40 -11.06
N PRO A 272 17.35 -11.02 -12.27
CA PRO A 272 18.54 -11.38 -13.02
C PRO A 272 19.38 -10.17 -13.43
N LYS A 273 20.71 -10.35 -13.45
CA LYS A 273 21.65 -9.33 -13.97
C LYS A 273 21.32 -8.84 -15.38
N LYS A 274 20.83 -9.72 -16.25
CA LYS A 274 20.42 -9.37 -17.63
C LYS A 274 19.28 -8.34 -17.66
N ASN A 275 18.39 -8.33 -16.64
CA ASN A 275 17.36 -7.31 -16.51
C ASN A 275 18.01 -5.91 -16.46
N PHE A 276 18.89 -5.70 -15.48
CA PHE A 276 19.59 -4.42 -15.29
C PHE A 276 20.44 -4.00 -16.50
N THR A 277 21.07 -4.96 -17.20
CA THR A 277 21.79 -4.67 -18.45
C THR A 277 20.85 -4.15 -19.55
N LEU A 278 19.63 -4.69 -19.64
CA LEU A 278 18.62 -4.22 -20.59
C LEU A 278 18.06 -2.86 -20.16
N THR A 279 17.82 -2.65 -18.86
CA THR A 279 17.42 -1.36 -18.27
C THR A 279 18.43 -0.27 -18.60
N GLU A 280 19.73 -0.54 -18.42
CA GLU A 280 20.81 0.39 -18.78
C GLU A 280 20.82 0.69 -20.28
N LYS A 281 20.61 -0.33 -21.13
CA LYS A 281 20.52 -0.15 -22.58
C LYS A 281 19.32 0.72 -22.98
N ILE A 282 18.16 0.52 -22.35
CA ILE A 282 16.97 1.38 -22.53
C ILE A 282 17.28 2.82 -22.05
N GLY A 283 17.98 2.98 -20.93
CA GLY A 283 18.41 4.27 -20.40
C GLY A 283 19.23 5.12 -21.39
N GLN A 284 19.99 4.50 -22.30
CA GLN A 284 20.71 5.23 -23.36
C GLN A 284 19.78 5.91 -24.36
N TYR A 285 18.57 5.38 -24.58
CA TYR A 285 17.55 6.05 -25.40
C TYR A 285 16.99 7.27 -24.67
N HIS A 286 16.73 7.15 -23.36
CA HIS A 286 16.26 8.27 -22.53
C HIS A 286 17.28 9.40 -22.54
N ALA A 287 18.55 9.10 -22.28
CA ALA A 287 19.67 10.05 -22.36
C ALA A 287 19.68 10.79 -23.71
N ARG A 288 19.70 10.04 -24.82
CA ARG A 288 19.72 10.61 -26.18
C ARG A 288 18.54 11.55 -26.47
N PHE A 289 17.35 11.24 -25.97
CA PHE A 289 16.17 12.07 -26.19
C PHE A 289 16.15 13.30 -25.28
N LEU A 290 16.56 13.17 -24.02
CA LEU A 290 16.67 14.30 -23.09
C LEU A 290 17.79 15.26 -23.49
N ASP A 291 18.91 14.75 -24.01
CA ASP A 291 20.01 15.54 -24.60
C ASP A 291 19.52 16.45 -25.71
N LYS A 292 18.70 15.93 -26.63
CA LYS A 292 18.15 16.69 -27.76
C LYS A 292 17.32 17.89 -27.32
N ILE A 293 16.65 17.78 -26.18
CA ILE A 293 15.79 18.84 -25.66
C ILE A 293 16.47 19.69 -24.56
N GLY A 294 17.73 19.39 -24.22
CA GLY A 294 18.54 20.11 -23.25
C GLY A 294 18.14 19.92 -21.79
N SER A 295 17.46 18.83 -21.47
CA SER A 295 16.99 18.56 -20.10
C SER A 295 18.09 17.91 -19.26
N LEU A 296 18.36 18.47 -18.08
CA LEU A 296 19.31 17.88 -17.13
C LEU A 296 18.76 16.57 -16.59
N TYR A 297 19.59 15.53 -16.55
CA TYR A 297 19.20 14.24 -16.01
C TYR A 297 20.35 13.53 -15.28
N TYR A 298 20.02 12.47 -14.56
CA TYR A 298 20.96 11.55 -13.94
C TYR A 298 20.35 10.14 -13.81
N THR A 299 21.18 9.13 -13.57
CA THR A 299 20.79 7.71 -13.43
C THR A 299 21.81 6.98 -12.55
N GLN A 300 21.51 5.77 -12.05
CA GLN A 300 22.40 4.95 -11.18
C GLN A 300 22.81 5.55 -9.82
N GLU A 301 22.40 6.78 -9.51
CA GLU A 301 22.83 7.51 -8.31
C GLU A 301 21.73 7.67 -7.25
N SER A 302 20.48 7.30 -7.55
CA SER A 302 19.34 7.40 -6.62
C SER A 302 18.37 6.24 -6.78
N PHE A 303 17.52 6.09 -5.76
CA PHE A 303 16.52 5.02 -5.63
C PHE A 303 17.15 3.61 -5.62
N ASP A 304 16.37 2.62 -5.18
CA ASP A 304 16.78 1.21 -5.20
C ASP A 304 15.85 0.37 -6.07
N ASP A 305 16.35 -0.79 -6.49
CA ASP A 305 15.60 -1.81 -7.21
C ASP A 305 15.40 -3.04 -6.31
N PHE A 306 15.01 -2.78 -5.05
CA PHE A 306 14.94 -3.81 -4.00
C PHE A 306 13.52 -4.32 -3.71
N TYR A 307 12.61 -3.45 -3.26
CA TYR A 307 11.27 -3.87 -2.84
C TYR A 307 10.31 -4.04 -4.02
N TYR A 308 9.69 -5.22 -4.17
CA TYR A 308 8.73 -5.54 -5.25
C TYR A 308 7.30 -4.98 -5.05
N GLY A 309 7.08 -4.08 -4.10
CA GLY A 309 5.80 -3.36 -3.98
C GLY A 309 5.65 -2.14 -4.90
N LYS A 310 6.65 -1.86 -5.74
CA LYS A 310 6.73 -0.67 -6.61
C LYS A 310 6.57 -1.05 -8.09
N GLY A 311 6.06 -0.13 -8.90
CA GLY A 311 5.85 -0.35 -10.34
C GLY A 311 7.13 -0.45 -11.13
N SER A 312 8.21 0.09 -10.56
CA SER A 312 9.54 0.05 -11.15
C SER A 312 10.34 -1.22 -10.83
N THR A 313 9.82 -2.13 -10.00
CA THR A 313 10.53 -3.35 -9.56
C THR A 313 9.67 -4.61 -9.59
N TYR A 314 8.36 -4.52 -9.33
CA TYR A 314 7.40 -5.63 -9.48
C TYR A 314 7.47 -6.31 -10.88
N PRO A 315 7.68 -5.58 -11.99
CA PRO A 315 7.85 -6.20 -13.31
C PRO A 315 9.13 -7.05 -13.42
N ASP A 316 10.21 -6.65 -12.75
CA ASP A 316 11.54 -7.24 -12.92
C ASP A 316 11.63 -8.69 -12.42
N VAL A 317 10.87 -9.02 -11.37
CA VAL A 317 10.76 -10.39 -10.85
C VAL A 317 9.81 -11.27 -11.69
N GLN A 318 9.31 -10.75 -12.81
CA GLN A 318 8.37 -11.44 -13.70
C GLN A 318 8.80 -11.40 -15.18
N GLY A 319 10.07 -11.18 -15.47
CA GLY A 319 10.59 -11.20 -16.84
C GLY A 319 10.21 -9.97 -17.69
N SER A 320 9.76 -8.92 -17.03
CA SER A 320 9.51 -7.59 -17.59
C SER A 320 10.58 -6.61 -17.10
N ILE A 321 10.61 -5.39 -17.65
CA ILE A 321 11.52 -4.32 -17.22
C ILE A 321 10.70 -3.15 -16.71
N GLY A 322 10.80 -2.85 -15.42
CA GLY A 322 10.30 -1.61 -14.82
C GLY A 322 11.22 -0.43 -15.15
N ILE A 323 10.64 0.74 -15.42
CA ILE A 323 11.37 2.00 -15.61
C ILE A 323 10.69 3.11 -14.78
N LEU A 324 11.33 3.50 -13.68
CA LEU A 324 11.00 4.70 -12.91
C LEU A 324 11.50 5.94 -13.63
N PHE A 325 10.61 6.92 -13.81
CA PHE A 325 10.96 8.28 -14.21
C PHE A 325 10.62 9.27 -13.11
N GLU A 326 11.57 10.10 -12.68
CA GLU A 326 11.34 11.10 -11.64
C GLU A 326 11.65 12.50 -12.20
N GLN A 327 10.60 13.26 -12.51
CA GLN A 327 10.70 14.62 -13.02
C GLN A 327 10.70 15.64 -11.88
N ALA A 328 11.55 16.67 -11.91
CA ALA A 328 11.42 17.82 -11.02
C ALA A 328 9.99 18.40 -11.08
N SER A 329 9.31 18.46 -9.94
CA SER A 329 7.91 18.89 -9.91
C SER A 329 7.77 20.39 -10.06
N SER A 330 7.07 20.83 -11.09
CA SER A 330 6.56 22.21 -11.17
C SER A 330 5.49 22.45 -10.10
N ARG A 331 4.88 21.37 -9.57
CA ARG A 331 3.66 21.32 -8.76
C ARG A 331 2.48 21.98 -9.46
N GLY A 332 2.52 23.31 -9.61
CA GLY A 332 1.52 24.08 -10.31
C GLY A 332 1.94 24.46 -11.72
N HIS A 333 1.69 25.70 -12.11
CA HIS A 333 1.84 26.15 -13.49
C HIS A 333 3.24 26.72 -13.79
N VAL A 334 3.86 27.37 -12.80
CA VAL A 334 5.27 27.81 -12.84
C VAL A 334 5.77 28.02 -11.42
N GLN A 335 7.00 27.59 -11.11
CA GLN A 335 7.61 27.78 -9.80
C GLN A 335 9.07 28.18 -9.94
N GLU A 336 9.57 29.01 -9.03
CA GLU A 336 11.00 29.27 -8.91
C GLU A 336 11.74 27.99 -8.52
N SER A 337 12.84 27.70 -9.19
CA SER A 337 13.77 26.64 -8.82
C SER A 337 15.20 27.15 -8.83
N ILE A 338 16.12 26.40 -8.23
CA ILE A 338 17.56 26.71 -8.27
C ILE A 338 18.15 26.72 -9.70
N TYR A 339 17.47 26.11 -10.67
CA TYR A 339 17.87 26.07 -12.09
C TYR A 339 17.12 27.12 -12.94
N GLY A 340 16.35 28.01 -12.32
CA GLY A 340 15.48 28.98 -12.98
C GLY A 340 14.00 28.61 -12.92
N PRO A 341 13.11 29.39 -13.56
CA PRO A 341 11.67 29.12 -13.53
C PRO A 341 11.33 27.76 -14.15
N LEU A 342 10.71 26.88 -13.36
CA LEU A 342 10.26 25.57 -13.79
C LEU A 342 8.77 25.64 -14.17
N THR A 343 8.47 25.50 -15.47
CA THR A 343 7.09 25.60 -15.98
C THR A 343 6.44 24.22 -16.08
N PHE A 344 5.11 24.19 -15.94
CA PHE A 344 4.35 22.95 -16.11
C PHE A 344 4.55 22.33 -17.49
N ALA A 345 4.53 23.17 -18.53
CA ALA A 345 4.80 22.75 -19.90
C ALA A 345 6.17 22.08 -20.07
N PHE A 346 7.23 22.60 -19.44
CA PHE A 346 8.54 21.96 -19.46
C PHE A 346 8.50 20.57 -18.81
N THR A 347 7.88 20.46 -17.63
CA THR A 347 7.78 19.16 -16.92
C THR A 347 7.00 18.12 -17.72
N ILE A 348 5.92 18.53 -18.39
CA ILE A 348 5.14 17.67 -19.30
C ILE A 348 5.99 17.21 -20.49
N ARG A 349 6.76 18.14 -21.10
CA ARG A 349 7.59 17.82 -22.27
C ARG A 349 8.60 16.72 -21.95
N ASN A 350 9.24 16.77 -20.78
CA ASN A 350 10.22 15.76 -20.39
C ASN A 350 9.57 14.38 -20.22
N GLN A 351 8.42 14.29 -19.54
CA GLN A 351 7.69 13.03 -19.38
C GLN A 351 7.25 12.44 -20.73
N PHE A 352 6.71 13.28 -21.61
CA PHE A 352 6.33 12.83 -22.96
C PHE A 352 7.55 12.39 -23.78
N THR A 353 8.67 13.13 -23.65
CA THR A 353 9.93 12.79 -24.32
C THR A 353 10.45 11.41 -23.88
N THR A 354 10.35 11.07 -22.59
CA THR A 354 10.75 9.73 -22.14
C THR A 354 9.80 8.64 -22.63
N THR A 355 8.49 8.90 -22.72
CA THR A 355 7.55 7.99 -23.42
C THR A 355 7.98 7.70 -24.85
N LEU A 356 8.35 8.73 -25.64
CA LEU A 356 8.83 8.55 -27.02
C LEU A 356 10.12 7.74 -27.08
N SER A 357 11.06 8.00 -26.18
CA SER A 357 12.32 7.25 -26.14
C SER A 357 12.14 5.79 -25.71
N SER A 358 11.17 5.49 -24.85
CA SER A 358 10.79 4.11 -24.50
C SER A 358 10.18 3.38 -25.70
N PHE A 359 9.36 4.07 -26.51
CA PHE A 359 8.83 3.52 -27.75
C PHE A 359 9.93 3.22 -28.76
N GLU A 360 10.92 4.10 -28.90
CA GLU A 360 12.08 3.87 -29.76
C GLU A 360 12.90 2.66 -29.29
N ALA A 361 13.13 2.53 -27.99
CA ALA A 361 13.80 1.37 -27.41
C ALA A 361 13.00 0.07 -27.66
N ALA A 362 11.69 0.10 -27.47
CA ALA A 362 10.80 -1.02 -27.73
C ALA A 362 10.84 -1.47 -29.21
N LYS A 363 10.86 -0.51 -30.15
CA LYS A 363 10.99 -0.77 -31.58
C LYS A 363 12.32 -1.46 -31.91
N GLU A 364 13.44 -0.85 -31.50
CA GLU A 364 14.78 -1.35 -31.83
C GLU A 364 15.15 -2.64 -31.09
N MET A 365 14.59 -2.86 -29.89
CA MET A 365 14.93 -4.00 -29.02
C MET A 365 13.84 -5.08 -28.95
N ARG A 366 12.81 -5.02 -29.79
CA ARG A 366 11.64 -5.92 -29.74
C ARG A 366 11.99 -7.40 -29.58
N VAL A 367 12.83 -7.91 -30.48
CA VAL A 367 13.23 -9.32 -30.48
C VAL A 367 14.06 -9.64 -29.24
N GLU A 368 14.98 -8.77 -28.82
CA GLU A 368 15.80 -8.96 -27.63
C GLU A 368 14.95 -9.02 -26.35
N LEU A 369 13.93 -8.16 -26.23
CA LEU A 369 13.05 -8.10 -25.07
C LEU A 369 12.07 -9.27 -24.99
N ASN A 370 11.54 -9.74 -26.13
CA ASN A 370 10.73 -10.96 -26.15
C ASN A 370 11.60 -12.20 -25.87
N THR A 371 12.83 -12.23 -26.37
CA THR A 371 13.81 -13.28 -26.08
C THR A 371 14.15 -13.32 -24.59
N TYR A 372 14.43 -12.16 -23.99
CA TYR A 372 14.70 -12.07 -22.56
C TYR A 372 13.56 -12.61 -21.71
N MET A 373 12.30 -12.27 -22.03
CA MET A 373 11.14 -12.79 -21.31
C MET A 373 11.07 -14.32 -21.40
N LYS A 374 11.25 -14.90 -22.59
CA LYS A 374 11.27 -16.36 -22.80
C LYS A 374 12.42 -17.04 -22.04
N GLU A 375 13.61 -16.45 -22.08
CA GLU A 375 14.79 -16.94 -21.36
C GLU A 375 14.60 -16.86 -19.85
N PHE A 376 13.98 -15.79 -19.34
CA PHE A 376 13.67 -15.61 -17.93
C PHE A 376 12.86 -16.79 -17.40
N TYR A 377 11.77 -17.16 -18.07
CA TYR A 377 10.92 -18.26 -17.63
C TYR A 377 11.54 -19.65 -17.87
N THR A 378 12.39 -19.77 -18.89
CA THR A 378 13.20 -20.98 -19.10
C THR A 378 14.20 -21.18 -17.95
N GLN A 379 14.87 -20.11 -17.50
CA GLN A 379 15.78 -20.14 -16.35
C GLN A 379 15.02 -20.45 -15.05
N VAL A 380 13.85 -19.84 -14.85
CA VAL A 380 12.98 -20.12 -13.70
C VAL A 380 12.70 -21.63 -13.57
N LYS A 381 12.45 -22.32 -14.69
CA LYS A 381 12.23 -23.77 -14.68
C LYS A 381 13.44 -24.54 -14.14
N SER A 382 14.64 -24.18 -14.59
CA SER A 382 15.89 -24.78 -14.11
C SER A 382 16.13 -24.50 -12.62
N GLU A 383 15.89 -23.26 -12.16
CA GLU A 383 16.01 -22.89 -10.74
C GLU A 383 15.05 -23.70 -9.87
N TYR A 384 13.81 -23.87 -10.32
CA TYR A 384 12.85 -24.74 -9.65
C TYR A 384 13.33 -26.19 -9.60
N ASP A 385 13.88 -26.73 -10.69
CA ASP A 385 14.34 -28.12 -10.74
C ASP A 385 15.47 -28.38 -9.72
N GLU A 386 16.36 -27.40 -9.54
CA GLU A 386 17.46 -27.41 -8.57
C GLU A 386 17.02 -27.14 -7.12
N ASP A 387 15.94 -26.39 -6.87
CA ASP A 387 15.48 -26.09 -5.50
C ASP A 387 14.96 -27.36 -4.81
N SER A 388 15.49 -27.66 -3.62
CA SER A 388 14.98 -28.76 -2.78
C SER A 388 13.56 -28.53 -2.25
N ASN A 389 13.15 -27.26 -2.16
CA ASN A 389 11.81 -26.84 -1.81
C ASN A 389 10.95 -26.82 -3.08
N LYS A 390 9.82 -27.52 -3.05
CA LYS A 390 8.91 -27.67 -4.20
C LYS A 390 7.56 -26.98 -4.01
N ALA A 391 7.21 -26.59 -2.79
CA ALA A 391 6.04 -25.79 -2.48
C ALA A 391 6.22 -25.06 -1.14
N TYR A 392 5.33 -24.11 -0.84
CA TYR A 392 5.12 -23.58 0.51
C TYR A 392 3.73 -23.97 0.99
N ILE A 393 3.60 -24.33 2.27
CA ILE A 393 2.31 -24.41 2.96
C ILE A 393 2.23 -23.28 3.98
N PHE A 394 1.04 -22.69 4.13
CA PHE A 394 0.77 -21.72 5.18
C PHE A 394 -0.65 -21.89 5.73
N GLY A 395 -0.87 -21.48 6.97
CA GLY A 395 -2.18 -21.53 7.61
C GLY A 395 -2.18 -21.05 9.05
N ALA A 396 -3.35 -21.09 9.67
CA ALA A 396 -3.52 -20.87 11.09
C ALA A 396 -4.56 -21.83 11.66
N GLN A 397 -4.33 -22.32 12.88
CA GLN A 397 -5.24 -23.28 13.52
C GLN A 397 -6.61 -22.67 13.85
N GLU A 398 -6.64 -21.39 14.25
CA GLU A 398 -7.84 -20.75 14.81
C GLU A 398 -8.33 -19.52 14.01
N ASP A 399 -7.70 -19.20 12.87
CA ASP A 399 -8.03 -18.01 12.08
C ASP A 399 -8.06 -18.31 10.57
N GLY A 400 -9.27 -18.52 10.05
CA GLY A 400 -9.48 -18.72 8.62
C GLY A 400 -9.36 -17.41 7.83
N GLY A 401 -9.72 -16.27 8.43
CA GLY A 401 -9.74 -14.97 7.78
C GLY A 401 -8.37 -14.49 7.31
N ARG A 402 -7.34 -14.54 8.17
CA ARG A 402 -5.97 -14.15 7.77
C ARG A 402 -5.41 -15.09 6.69
N THR A 403 -5.70 -16.37 6.82
CA THR A 403 -5.27 -17.38 5.85
C THR A 403 -5.90 -17.14 4.48
N PHE A 404 -7.20 -16.84 4.44
CA PHE A 404 -7.93 -16.44 3.24
C PHE A 404 -7.30 -15.22 2.55
N HIS A 405 -6.98 -14.15 3.29
CA HIS A 405 -6.45 -12.93 2.68
C HIS A 405 -5.05 -13.12 2.07
N LEU A 406 -4.19 -13.97 2.65
CA LEU A 406 -2.91 -14.30 2.01
C LEU A 406 -3.12 -15.12 0.73
N ALA A 407 -4.07 -16.07 0.73
CA ALA A 407 -4.40 -16.84 -0.46
C ALA A 407 -5.00 -15.96 -1.58
N ASP A 408 -5.95 -15.08 -1.26
CA ASP A 408 -6.52 -14.11 -2.21
C ASP A 408 -5.43 -13.21 -2.81
N MET A 409 -4.53 -12.67 -1.97
CA MET A 409 -3.41 -11.86 -2.44
C MET A 409 -2.53 -12.64 -3.44
N ILE A 410 -2.17 -13.88 -3.13
CA ILE A 410 -1.33 -14.70 -4.02
C ILE A 410 -2.04 -15.01 -5.35
N LEU A 411 -3.34 -15.32 -5.31
CA LEU A 411 -4.16 -15.60 -6.50
C LEU A 411 -4.23 -14.40 -7.46
N GLN A 412 -4.20 -13.16 -6.95
CA GLN A 412 -4.19 -11.96 -7.80
C GLN A 412 -2.95 -11.86 -8.71
N HIS A 413 -1.85 -12.53 -8.37
CA HIS A 413 -0.64 -12.55 -9.17
C HIS A 413 -0.58 -13.68 -10.20
N ASP A 414 -1.73 -14.30 -10.51
CA ASP A 414 -1.82 -15.43 -11.43
C ASP A 414 -1.02 -16.66 -10.97
N VAL A 415 -0.91 -16.81 -9.65
CA VAL A 415 -0.27 -17.95 -8.98
C VAL A 415 -1.34 -18.98 -8.61
N GLU A 416 -1.08 -20.25 -8.91
CA GLU A 416 -1.94 -21.35 -8.48
C GLU A 416 -1.77 -21.62 -6.98
N VAL A 417 -2.91 -21.75 -6.30
CA VAL A 417 -3.02 -22.04 -4.87
C VAL A 417 -3.92 -23.26 -4.70
N PHE A 418 -3.63 -24.10 -3.72
CA PHE A 418 -4.35 -25.34 -3.47
C PHE A 418 -4.81 -25.41 -2.01
N SER A 419 -6.07 -25.78 -1.77
CA SER A 419 -6.60 -26.07 -0.44
C SER A 419 -6.39 -27.53 -0.07
N LEU A 420 -6.24 -27.80 1.22
CA LEU A 420 -6.16 -29.16 1.74
C LEU A 420 -7.52 -29.87 1.69
N GLN A 421 -7.52 -31.20 1.52
CA GLN A 421 -8.72 -32.04 1.62
C GLN A 421 -8.88 -32.74 2.97
N GLU A 422 -7.85 -32.71 3.80
CA GLU A 422 -7.81 -33.27 5.14
C GLU A 422 -6.79 -32.49 5.99
N ASP A 423 -6.88 -32.63 7.31
CA ASP A 423 -5.89 -32.06 8.22
C ASP A 423 -4.56 -32.81 8.04
N ILE A 424 -3.45 -32.07 8.00
CA ILE A 424 -2.11 -32.66 7.89
C ILE A 424 -1.18 -32.10 8.97
N THR A 425 -0.20 -32.89 9.37
CA THR A 425 0.88 -32.44 10.26
C THR A 425 2.21 -32.53 9.53
N VAL A 426 2.92 -31.41 9.43
CA VAL A 426 4.23 -31.34 8.80
C VAL A 426 5.23 -30.82 9.82
N ASN A 427 6.29 -31.59 10.09
CA ASN A 427 7.33 -31.26 11.07
C ASN A 427 6.79 -30.85 12.46
N GLY A 428 5.69 -31.47 12.90
CA GLY A 428 5.05 -31.19 14.19
C GLY A 428 4.11 -29.99 14.22
N VAL A 429 3.93 -29.29 13.09
CA VAL A 429 2.93 -28.22 12.93
C VAL A 429 1.71 -28.76 12.22
N GLU A 430 0.54 -28.59 12.83
CA GLU A 430 -0.75 -28.99 12.29
C GLU A 430 -1.32 -27.90 11.37
N PHE A 431 -1.76 -28.30 10.17
CA PHE A 431 -2.46 -27.48 9.19
C PHE A 431 -3.86 -28.06 8.96
N LYS A 432 -4.88 -27.28 9.30
CA LYS A 432 -6.29 -27.70 9.18
C LYS A 432 -6.80 -27.53 7.76
N LYS A 433 -7.61 -28.49 7.29
CA LYS A 433 -8.21 -28.55 5.95
C LYS A 433 -8.73 -27.20 5.47
N GLU A 434 -9.54 -26.56 6.29
CA GLU A 434 -10.28 -25.34 5.94
C GLU A 434 -9.51 -24.04 6.23
N LYS A 435 -8.30 -24.12 6.79
CA LYS A 435 -7.52 -22.97 7.26
C LYS A 435 -6.04 -23.06 6.86
N ALA A 436 -5.75 -23.74 5.76
CA ALA A 436 -4.41 -23.84 5.21
C ALA A 436 -4.44 -24.00 3.68
N TYR A 437 -3.40 -23.48 3.04
CA TYR A 437 -3.20 -23.58 1.60
C TYR A 437 -1.75 -23.95 1.26
N ILE A 438 -1.59 -24.56 0.09
CA ILE A 438 -0.31 -24.92 -0.52
C ILE A 438 -0.11 -24.08 -1.79
N VAL A 439 1.09 -23.54 -1.96
CA VAL A 439 1.53 -22.79 -3.14
C VAL A 439 2.70 -23.56 -3.77
N PRO A 440 2.47 -24.29 -4.87
CA PRO A 440 3.54 -24.98 -5.60
C PRO A 440 4.55 -24.01 -6.18
N LEU A 441 5.81 -24.44 -6.31
CA LEU A 441 6.87 -23.62 -6.91
C LEU A 441 7.08 -23.89 -8.41
N ASN A 442 6.51 -24.98 -8.95
CA ASN A 442 6.62 -25.35 -10.37
C ASN A 442 5.69 -24.52 -11.26
N GLN A 443 5.84 -23.20 -11.22
CA GLN A 443 4.98 -22.25 -11.93
C GLN A 443 5.84 -21.12 -12.51
N PRO A 444 5.40 -20.39 -13.55
CA PRO A 444 6.16 -19.27 -14.11
C PRO A 444 6.53 -18.21 -13.08
N GLN A 445 5.73 -18.03 -12.03
CA GLN A 445 5.89 -17.02 -10.98
C GLN A 445 6.85 -17.45 -9.86
N TYR A 446 7.62 -18.53 -10.02
CA TYR A 446 8.57 -19.06 -9.02
C TYR A 446 9.29 -17.99 -8.20
N ARG A 447 9.96 -17.02 -8.84
CA ARG A 447 10.72 -15.98 -8.15
C ARG A 447 9.85 -15.00 -7.37
N LEU A 448 8.67 -14.65 -7.89
CA LEU A 448 7.68 -13.85 -7.17
C LEU A 448 7.22 -14.60 -5.91
N ILE A 449 6.90 -15.90 -6.04
CA ILE A 449 6.52 -16.75 -4.91
C ILE A 449 7.67 -16.79 -3.89
N LYS A 450 8.93 -17.01 -4.32
CA LYS A 450 10.08 -16.96 -3.41
C LYS A 450 10.14 -15.64 -2.63
N SER A 451 9.91 -14.50 -3.29
CA SER A 451 9.92 -13.20 -2.62
C SER A 451 8.81 -13.01 -1.56
N VAL A 452 7.67 -13.70 -1.71
CA VAL A 452 6.57 -13.68 -0.72
C VAL A 452 6.95 -14.43 0.56
N PHE A 453 7.75 -15.49 0.45
CA PHE A 453 8.08 -16.41 1.56
C PHE A 453 9.52 -16.29 2.08
N GLU A 454 10.43 -15.60 1.38
CA GLU A 454 11.84 -15.54 1.77
C GLU A 454 12.06 -14.77 3.07
N THR A 455 13.12 -15.16 3.78
CA THR A 455 13.71 -14.40 4.88
C THR A 455 15.13 -14.01 4.50
N ARG A 456 15.50 -12.75 4.75
CA ARG A 456 16.80 -12.22 4.37
C ARG A 456 17.33 -11.29 5.44
N THR A 457 18.57 -11.49 5.86
CA THR A 457 19.27 -10.63 6.84
C THR A 457 20.65 -10.17 6.35
N THR A 458 21.02 -10.57 5.13
CA THR A 458 22.29 -10.20 4.50
C THR A 458 22.05 -9.48 3.17
N PHE A 459 22.80 -8.40 2.98
CA PHE A 459 22.63 -7.45 1.87
C PHE A 459 24.00 -6.94 1.42
N GLU A 460 24.10 -6.53 0.16
CA GLU A 460 25.32 -5.91 -0.39
C GLU A 460 25.49 -4.47 0.09
N ASP A 461 24.40 -3.71 0.18
CA ASP A 461 24.32 -2.37 0.78
C ASP A 461 23.37 -2.37 2.00
N SER A 462 23.65 -1.49 2.96
CA SER A 462 22.87 -1.22 4.16
C SER A 462 21.75 -0.18 3.97
N LEU A 463 21.71 0.47 2.80
CA LEU A 463 20.81 1.57 2.51
C LEU A 463 19.61 1.09 1.69
N PHE A 464 18.41 1.43 2.17
CA PHE A 464 17.15 1.10 1.51
C PHE A 464 16.34 2.38 1.35
N TYR A 465 15.76 2.56 0.17
CA TYR A 465 14.87 3.67 -0.15
C TYR A 465 13.49 3.50 0.50
N ASP A 466 13.01 2.26 0.62
CA ASP A 466 11.71 1.94 1.24
C ASP A 466 11.86 0.94 2.40
N VAL A 467 11.67 -0.36 2.12
CA VAL A 467 11.71 -1.43 3.10
C VAL A 467 12.76 -2.48 2.73
N SER A 468 13.28 -3.16 3.74
CA SER A 468 14.30 -4.22 3.58
C SER A 468 13.74 -5.64 3.72
N ALA A 469 12.47 -5.79 4.12
CA ALA A 469 11.78 -7.08 4.24
C ALA A 469 10.25 -6.97 4.12
N TRP A 470 9.62 -8.05 3.63
CA TRP A 470 8.17 -8.16 3.44
C TRP A 470 7.66 -9.62 3.47
N THR A 471 8.30 -10.50 4.24
CA THR A 471 7.89 -11.91 4.38
C THR A 471 6.40 -12.02 4.77
N MET A 472 5.54 -12.39 3.81
CA MET A 472 4.08 -12.23 3.95
C MET A 472 3.48 -13.15 5.02
N PRO A 473 3.88 -14.43 5.16
CA PRO A 473 3.40 -15.24 6.27
C PRO A 473 3.66 -14.63 7.65
N MET A 474 4.77 -13.90 7.82
CA MET A 474 5.06 -13.16 9.06
C MET A 474 4.14 -11.95 9.22
N ALA A 475 3.91 -11.18 8.14
CA ALA A 475 2.98 -10.05 8.13
C ALA A 475 1.54 -10.46 8.50
N PHE A 476 1.14 -11.68 8.13
CA PHE A 476 -0.15 -12.27 8.46
C PHE A 476 -0.15 -13.08 9.76
N ASN A 477 1.01 -13.24 10.41
CA ASN A 477 1.21 -14.08 11.60
C ASN A 477 0.62 -15.50 11.42
N LEU A 478 0.99 -16.14 10.30
CA LEU A 478 0.61 -17.51 9.94
C LEU A 478 1.78 -18.46 10.16
N ASP A 479 1.45 -19.71 10.49
CA ASP A 479 2.43 -20.79 10.43
C ASP A 479 2.70 -21.10 8.96
N TYR A 480 3.96 -21.31 8.60
CA TYR A 480 4.34 -21.61 7.23
C TYR A 480 5.63 -22.41 7.15
N MET A 481 5.79 -23.19 6.08
CA MET A 481 7.02 -23.92 5.81
C MET A 481 7.16 -24.29 4.34
N ALA A 482 8.41 -24.48 3.93
CA ALA A 482 8.72 -25.08 2.64
C ALA A 482 8.50 -26.60 2.69
N LEU A 483 7.99 -27.16 1.58
CA LEU A 483 7.71 -28.58 1.40
C LEU A 483 8.68 -29.19 0.39
N SER A 484 9.20 -30.38 0.69
CA SER A 484 9.91 -31.20 -0.30
C SER A 484 8.94 -31.97 -1.19
N SER A 485 9.43 -32.51 -2.31
CA SER A 485 8.62 -33.36 -3.21
C SER A 485 7.96 -34.53 -2.49
N ARG A 486 8.66 -35.16 -1.53
CA ARG A 486 8.13 -36.28 -0.74
C ARG A 486 6.89 -35.89 0.06
N ILE A 487 6.92 -34.71 0.69
CA ILE A 487 5.82 -34.24 1.54
C ILE A 487 4.66 -33.76 0.66
N LEU A 488 4.96 -33.02 -0.41
CA LEU A 488 3.95 -32.51 -1.34
C LEU A 488 3.11 -33.64 -1.95
N ASN A 489 3.74 -34.74 -2.37
CA ASN A 489 3.06 -35.89 -2.98
C ASN A 489 2.15 -36.67 -2.01
N LEU A 490 2.26 -36.42 -0.70
CA LEU A 490 1.39 -37.05 0.30
C LEU A 490 0.16 -36.20 0.62
N ALA A 491 0.15 -34.92 0.23
CA ALA A 491 -0.97 -34.03 0.52
C ALA A 491 -2.12 -34.26 -0.48
N SER A 492 -3.31 -34.55 0.03
CA SER A 492 -4.54 -34.51 -0.76
C SER A 492 -5.02 -33.06 -0.86
N VAL A 493 -5.07 -32.52 -2.08
CA VAL A 493 -5.35 -31.11 -2.33
C VAL A 493 -6.31 -30.89 -3.51
N GLU A 494 -6.94 -29.72 -3.52
CA GLU A 494 -7.77 -29.23 -4.63
C GLU A 494 -7.34 -27.81 -5.00
N GLN A 495 -7.35 -27.50 -6.29
CA GLN A 495 -6.98 -26.18 -6.78
C GLN A 495 -8.05 -25.14 -6.41
N VAL A 496 -7.59 -24.00 -5.89
CA VAL A 496 -8.44 -22.88 -5.52
C VAL A 496 -8.75 -22.02 -6.73
N SER A 497 -10.00 -21.60 -6.87
CA SER A 497 -10.43 -20.68 -7.94
C SER A 497 -10.08 -19.22 -7.63
N LYS A 498 -10.00 -18.38 -8.67
CA LYS A 498 -9.67 -16.95 -8.52
C LYS A 498 -10.79 -16.13 -7.85
N ASP A 499 -12.01 -16.64 -7.81
CA ASP A 499 -13.17 -16.05 -7.12
C ASP A 499 -13.29 -16.54 -5.66
N LEU A 500 -12.15 -16.85 -5.03
CA LEU A 500 -12.07 -17.26 -3.64
C LEU A 500 -12.86 -16.29 -2.75
N SER A 501 -13.84 -16.83 -2.01
CA SER A 501 -14.66 -16.09 -1.06
C SER A 501 -14.34 -16.51 0.37
N LEU A 502 -14.45 -15.57 1.31
CA LEU A 502 -14.34 -15.87 2.73
C LEU A 502 -15.43 -16.89 3.13
N LYS A 503 -15.05 -17.90 3.91
CA LYS A 503 -16.00 -18.87 4.46
C LYS A 503 -17.02 -18.17 5.37
N GLU A 504 -18.29 -18.54 5.22
CA GLU A 504 -19.37 -18.06 6.08
C GLU A 504 -19.36 -18.80 7.43
N GLY A 505 -19.62 -18.06 8.50
CA GLY A 505 -19.83 -18.62 9.84
C GLY A 505 -21.30 -19.00 10.04
N GLN A 506 -21.57 -19.76 11.10
CA GLN A 506 -22.92 -20.23 11.43
C GLN A 506 -23.29 -20.00 12.89
N VAL A 507 -24.60 -20.02 13.17
CA VAL A 507 -25.11 -20.11 14.55
C VAL A 507 -25.45 -21.57 14.84
N ILE A 508 -24.82 -22.14 15.87
CA ILE A 508 -24.96 -23.53 16.27
C ILE A 508 -25.88 -23.59 17.48
N GLY A 509 -27.12 -24.04 17.26
CA GLY A 509 -28.20 -24.09 18.25
C GLY A 509 -29.49 -23.47 17.72
N GLU A 510 -30.44 -23.20 18.62
CA GLU A 510 -31.78 -22.68 18.27
C GLU A 510 -32.03 -21.29 18.89
N SER A 511 -33.08 -20.61 18.44
CA SER A 511 -33.57 -19.36 19.03
C SER A 511 -34.06 -19.58 20.48
N GLY A 512 -33.95 -18.55 21.33
CA GLY A 512 -34.41 -18.62 22.71
C GLY A 512 -33.44 -19.31 23.69
N ALA A 513 -32.19 -19.52 23.28
CA ALA A 513 -31.15 -20.02 24.18
C ALA A 513 -30.87 -19.05 25.34
N TYR A 514 -30.30 -19.56 26.44
CA TYR A 514 -29.99 -18.76 27.63
C TYR A 514 -28.99 -17.62 27.31
N SER A 515 -27.99 -17.90 26.48
CA SER A 515 -27.03 -16.92 25.95
C SER A 515 -26.43 -17.49 24.66
N TYR A 516 -25.71 -16.66 23.91
CA TYR A 516 -24.84 -17.10 22.82
C TYR A 516 -23.40 -16.73 23.13
N ILE A 517 -22.43 -17.46 22.56
CA ILE A 517 -21.00 -17.23 22.78
C ILE A 517 -20.21 -17.51 21.51
N PHE A 518 -19.20 -16.70 21.22
CA PHE A 518 -18.22 -16.98 20.16
C PHE A 518 -16.79 -16.68 20.61
N ALA A 519 -15.84 -17.40 20.02
CA ALA A 519 -14.42 -17.21 20.28
C ALA A 519 -13.88 -15.97 19.54
N TRP A 520 -12.92 -15.28 20.15
CA TRP A 520 -12.31 -14.08 19.57
C TRP A 520 -11.17 -14.37 18.56
N GLY A 521 -10.91 -15.65 18.28
CA GLY A 521 -9.75 -16.12 17.48
C GLY A 521 -9.80 -15.76 15.99
N GLU A 522 -10.98 -15.71 15.39
CA GLU A 522 -11.15 -15.37 13.97
C GLU A 522 -10.84 -13.89 13.68
N TYR A 523 -10.31 -13.58 12.49
CA TYR A 523 -9.89 -12.21 12.14
C TYR A 523 -11.03 -11.18 12.22
N TYR A 524 -12.23 -11.58 11.79
CA TYR A 524 -13.41 -10.71 11.73
C TYR A 524 -14.33 -10.79 12.97
N ALA A 525 -13.90 -11.43 14.07
CA ALA A 525 -14.62 -11.39 15.34
C ALA A 525 -14.99 -9.97 15.82
N PRO A 526 -14.12 -8.93 15.66
CA PRO A 526 -14.48 -7.54 15.95
C PRO A 526 -15.65 -7.00 15.12
N LYS A 527 -15.79 -7.42 13.85
CA LYS A 527 -16.91 -7.02 12.97
C LYS A 527 -18.22 -7.64 13.44
N ALA A 528 -18.19 -8.93 13.81
CA ALA A 528 -19.35 -9.59 14.41
C ALA A 528 -19.78 -8.89 15.70
N LEU A 529 -18.82 -8.61 16.60
CA LEU A 529 -19.09 -7.92 17.85
C LEU A 529 -19.70 -6.53 17.64
N TYR A 530 -19.09 -5.70 16.79
CA TYR A 530 -19.58 -4.35 16.54
C TYR A 530 -21.01 -4.35 15.99
N SER A 531 -21.29 -5.20 14.99
CA SER A 531 -22.63 -5.24 14.37
C SER A 531 -23.71 -5.66 15.36
N LEU A 532 -23.41 -6.52 16.34
CA LEU A 532 -24.33 -6.91 17.42
C LEU A 532 -24.46 -5.81 18.49
N MET A 533 -23.37 -5.11 18.82
CA MET A 533 -23.40 -3.95 19.71
C MET A 533 -24.23 -2.80 19.15
N ASP A 534 -24.14 -2.53 17.84
CA ASP A 534 -24.87 -1.45 17.17
C ASP A 534 -26.40 -1.68 17.18
N LYS A 535 -26.82 -2.95 17.26
CA LYS A 535 -28.23 -3.34 17.50
C LYS A 535 -28.67 -3.16 18.96
N GLY A 536 -27.75 -2.84 19.87
CA GLY A 536 -28.03 -2.63 21.29
C GLY A 536 -28.09 -3.91 22.13
N TYR A 537 -27.57 -5.04 21.61
CA TYR A 537 -27.50 -6.28 22.38
C TYR A 537 -26.47 -6.19 23.51
N LEU A 538 -26.71 -6.95 24.59
CA LEU A 538 -25.77 -7.02 25.70
C LEU A 538 -24.61 -7.94 25.32
N THR A 539 -23.43 -7.33 25.17
CA THR A 539 -22.19 -8.02 24.83
C THR A 539 -21.21 -7.98 26.00
N ARG A 540 -20.56 -9.11 26.29
CA ARG A 540 -19.66 -9.25 27.44
C ARG A 540 -18.42 -10.04 27.05
N VAL A 541 -17.27 -9.75 27.64
CA VAL A 541 -16.00 -10.47 27.39
C VAL A 541 -15.64 -11.33 28.59
N ALA A 542 -15.24 -12.58 28.34
CA ALA A 542 -14.73 -13.47 29.38
C ALA A 542 -13.20 -13.33 29.53
N HIS A 543 -12.72 -13.09 30.75
CA HIS A 543 -11.29 -13.03 31.06
C HIS A 543 -10.68 -14.39 31.40
N GLU A 544 -11.51 -15.43 31.53
CA GLU A 544 -11.13 -16.80 31.82
C GLU A 544 -11.81 -17.77 30.85
N GLU A 545 -11.29 -18.98 30.76
CA GLU A 545 -11.85 -20.02 29.89
C GLU A 545 -13.23 -20.49 30.36
N ILE A 546 -14.11 -20.78 29.39
CA ILE A 546 -15.44 -21.33 29.61
C ILE A 546 -15.55 -22.63 28.84
N THR A 547 -16.08 -23.69 29.46
CA THR A 547 -16.55 -24.87 28.73
C THR A 547 -18.06 -24.97 28.90
N THR A 548 -18.80 -24.89 27.79
CA THR A 548 -20.26 -24.96 27.79
C THR A 548 -20.72 -26.39 28.16
N PRO A 549 -21.97 -26.58 28.64
CA PRO A 549 -22.55 -27.90 28.89
C PRO A 549 -22.49 -28.83 27.68
N GLU A 550 -22.54 -28.27 26.48
CA GLU A 550 -22.47 -28.95 25.19
C GLU A 550 -21.03 -29.36 24.82
N GLY A 551 -20.04 -29.05 25.68
CA GLY A 551 -18.64 -29.44 25.53
C GLY A 551 -17.78 -28.46 24.74
N VAL A 552 -18.33 -27.32 24.32
CA VAL A 552 -17.61 -26.31 23.55
C VAL A 552 -16.66 -25.54 24.46
N LYS A 553 -15.36 -25.55 24.13
CA LYS A 553 -14.33 -24.81 24.87
C LYS A 553 -14.16 -23.43 24.26
N MET A 554 -14.21 -22.42 25.12
CA MET A 554 -14.14 -21.00 24.76
C MET A 554 -12.94 -20.38 25.47
N PRO A 555 -11.94 -19.88 24.72
CA PRO A 555 -10.72 -19.31 25.31
C PRO A 555 -10.98 -17.94 25.95
N ARG A 556 -9.96 -17.41 26.63
CA ARG A 556 -9.95 -16.01 27.09
C ARG A 556 -10.24 -15.05 25.94
N GLY A 557 -11.01 -14.00 26.23
CA GLY A 557 -11.49 -13.04 25.25
C GLY A 557 -12.78 -13.44 24.53
N SER A 558 -13.31 -14.65 24.78
CA SER A 558 -14.58 -15.07 24.17
C SER A 558 -15.73 -14.13 24.55
N ILE A 559 -16.63 -13.91 23.60
CA ILE A 559 -17.68 -12.92 23.70
C ILE A 559 -19.02 -13.60 23.94
N LEU A 560 -19.70 -13.19 25.01
CA LEU A 560 -21.05 -13.59 25.32
C LEU A 560 -22.04 -12.55 24.83
N ILE A 561 -23.09 -13.00 24.14
CA ILE A 561 -24.15 -12.16 23.59
C ILE A 561 -25.49 -12.61 24.16
N SER A 562 -26.30 -11.66 24.58
CA SER A 562 -27.69 -11.88 24.99
C SER A 562 -28.53 -10.66 24.63
N LYS A 563 -29.86 -10.79 24.59
CA LYS A 563 -30.74 -9.65 24.29
C LYS A 563 -30.57 -8.50 25.29
N GLY A 564 -30.25 -8.79 26.55
CA GLY A 564 -30.18 -7.77 27.59
C GLY A 564 -31.51 -7.01 27.71
N GLN A 565 -31.47 -5.70 27.48
CA GLN A 565 -32.66 -4.83 27.48
C GLN A 565 -33.18 -4.51 26.07
N ALA A 566 -32.59 -5.10 25.01
CA ALA A 566 -33.08 -4.94 23.65
C ALA A 566 -34.52 -5.45 23.53
N LYS A 567 -35.35 -4.74 22.76
CA LYS A 567 -36.77 -5.07 22.58
C LYS A 567 -37.03 -6.14 21.52
N SER A 568 -35.99 -6.65 20.86
CA SER A 568 -36.09 -7.64 19.79
C SER A 568 -36.73 -8.94 20.28
N SER A 569 -37.47 -9.61 19.40
CA SER A 569 -37.92 -10.99 19.65
C SER A 569 -36.74 -11.96 19.71
N ASP A 570 -36.96 -13.20 20.18
CA ASP A 570 -35.91 -14.22 20.16
C ASP A 570 -35.52 -14.59 18.72
N GLU A 571 -36.48 -14.56 17.80
CA GLU A 571 -36.29 -14.81 16.38
C GLU A 571 -35.48 -13.69 15.71
N GLU A 572 -35.85 -12.42 15.93
CA GLU A 572 -35.11 -11.27 15.39
C GLU A 572 -33.65 -11.25 15.88
N PHE A 573 -33.44 -11.51 17.18
CA PHE A 573 -32.11 -11.62 17.74
C PHE A 573 -31.30 -12.76 17.11
N PHE A 574 -31.93 -13.93 16.93
CA PHE A 574 -31.30 -15.07 16.30
C PHE A 574 -30.94 -14.80 14.83
N GLU A 575 -31.80 -14.15 14.07
CA GLU A 575 -31.50 -13.72 12.70
C GLU A 575 -30.33 -12.74 12.62
N ASP A 576 -30.23 -11.80 13.57
CA ASP A 576 -29.10 -10.87 13.64
C ASP A 576 -27.78 -11.61 13.96
N LEU A 577 -27.81 -12.62 14.85
CA LEU A 577 -26.66 -13.50 15.08
C LEU A 577 -26.26 -14.26 13.81
N GLN A 578 -27.22 -14.78 13.05
CA GLN A 578 -26.96 -15.46 11.78
C GLN A 578 -26.33 -14.53 10.74
N LYS A 579 -26.81 -13.29 10.62
CA LYS A 579 -26.22 -12.27 9.74
C LYS A 579 -24.79 -11.91 10.17
N ALA A 580 -24.56 -11.77 11.48
CA ALA A 580 -23.23 -11.50 12.03
C ALA A 580 -22.26 -12.67 11.75
N ALA A 581 -22.67 -13.91 12.01
CA ALA A 581 -21.87 -15.12 11.74
C ALA A 581 -21.51 -15.24 10.25
N LYS A 582 -22.52 -15.12 9.37
CA LYS A 582 -22.36 -15.24 7.92
C LYS A 582 -21.37 -14.21 7.35
N SER A 583 -21.48 -12.95 7.76
CA SER A 583 -20.69 -11.84 7.21
C SER A 583 -19.28 -11.69 7.81
N SER A 584 -18.95 -12.48 8.83
CA SER A 584 -17.67 -12.45 9.54
C SER A 584 -16.91 -13.78 9.51
N GLY A 585 -17.53 -14.89 9.11
CA GLY A 585 -16.89 -16.21 9.20
C GLY A 585 -16.79 -16.75 10.62
N VAL A 586 -17.46 -16.13 11.59
CA VAL A 586 -17.41 -16.52 13.00
C VAL A 586 -18.54 -17.49 13.33
N ASP A 587 -18.20 -18.61 13.97
CA ASP A 587 -19.18 -19.52 14.52
C ASP A 587 -19.65 -19.06 15.91
N ILE A 588 -20.98 -19.01 16.08
CA ILE A 588 -21.65 -18.54 17.30
C ILE A 588 -22.42 -19.72 17.90
N TYR A 589 -22.18 -20.02 19.16
CA TYR A 589 -22.74 -21.19 19.84
C TYR A 589 -23.83 -20.78 20.82
N ALA A 590 -24.98 -21.43 20.76
CA ALA A 590 -25.99 -21.33 21.80
C ALA A 590 -25.47 -21.97 23.11
N VAL A 591 -25.80 -21.33 24.23
CA VAL A 591 -25.50 -21.82 25.59
C VAL A 591 -26.84 -22.07 26.27
N SER A 592 -27.07 -23.31 26.72
CA SER A 592 -28.36 -23.71 27.31
C SER A 592 -28.55 -23.30 28.77
N THR A 593 -27.46 -23.09 29.52
CA THR A 593 -27.52 -22.69 30.95
C THR A 593 -26.32 -21.85 31.37
N GLY A 594 -26.50 -21.06 32.43
CA GLY A 594 -25.42 -20.29 33.05
C GLY A 594 -24.39 -21.12 33.82
N TYR A 595 -24.65 -22.41 34.03
CA TYR A 595 -23.79 -23.36 34.75
C TYR A 595 -22.82 -24.04 33.79
N THR A 596 -21.55 -23.61 33.79
CA THR A 596 -20.50 -24.07 32.89
C THR A 596 -19.33 -24.66 33.70
N LYS A 597 -18.41 -25.35 33.03
CA LYS A 597 -17.12 -25.71 33.64
C LYS A 597 -16.11 -24.58 33.39
N GLY A 598 -15.32 -24.25 34.40
CA GLY A 598 -14.48 -23.04 34.39
C GLY A 598 -15.23 -21.89 35.07
N VAL A 599 -15.31 -20.73 34.42
CA VAL A 599 -16.14 -19.63 34.93
C VAL A 599 -17.59 -19.74 34.44
N ASN A 600 -18.54 -19.54 35.35
CA ASN A 600 -19.98 -19.47 35.06
C ASN A 600 -20.34 -18.20 34.27
N ILE A 601 -21.42 -18.25 33.48
CA ILE A 601 -21.86 -17.15 32.59
C ILE A 601 -22.21 -15.86 33.37
N GLY A 602 -22.49 -15.97 34.68
CA GLY A 602 -22.73 -14.84 35.59
C GLY A 602 -21.52 -14.46 36.45
N SER A 603 -20.31 -14.94 36.15
CA SER A 603 -19.10 -14.70 36.94
C SER A 603 -18.68 -13.22 36.93
N PRO A 604 -18.11 -12.70 38.03
CA PRO A 604 -17.46 -11.37 38.04
C PRO A 604 -16.20 -11.30 37.17
N SER A 605 -15.70 -12.42 36.64
CA SER A 605 -14.61 -12.47 35.65
C SER A 605 -15.07 -12.22 34.21
N ILE A 606 -16.30 -11.72 34.03
CA ILE A 606 -16.91 -11.43 32.73
C ILE A 606 -17.37 -9.96 32.75
N ASP A 607 -16.74 -9.11 31.94
CA ASP A 607 -17.03 -7.68 31.89
C ASP A 607 -18.07 -7.34 30.82
N VAL A 608 -18.93 -6.37 31.12
CA VAL A 608 -19.82 -5.76 30.12
C VAL A 608 -19.01 -4.82 29.24
N LEU A 609 -19.17 -4.96 27.92
CA LEU A 609 -18.49 -4.11 26.96
C LEU A 609 -19.35 -2.91 26.57
N GLU A 610 -18.77 -1.73 26.57
CA GLU A 610 -19.34 -0.57 25.89
C GLU A 610 -19.00 -0.60 24.40
N ILE A 611 -19.95 -0.17 23.56
CA ILE A 611 -19.71 0.00 22.13
C ILE A 611 -18.61 1.06 21.90
N PRO A 612 -17.59 0.77 21.06
CA PRO A 612 -16.59 1.77 20.72
C PRO A 612 -17.20 2.95 19.95
N LYS A 613 -16.98 4.15 20.48
CA LYS A 613 -17.25 5.44 19.83
C LYS A 613 -15.91 6.11 19.58
N ILE A 614 -15.42 5.99 18.35
CA ILE A 614 -14.03 6.23 17.99
C ILE A 614 -13.88 7.62 17.35
N ALA A 615 -12.91 8.39 17.84
CA ALA A 615 -12.36 9.53 17.12
C ALA A 615 -10.91 9.25 16.70
N VAL A 616 -10.56 9.56 15.46
CA VAL A 616 -9.19 9.49 14.93
C VAL A 616 -8.73 10.91 14.67
N PHE A 617 -7.61 11.33 15.25
CA PHE A 617 -7.09 12.67 14.97
C PHE A 617 -6.54 12.79 13.56
N VAL A 618 -6.83 13.91 12.92
CA VAL A 618 -6.43 14.25 11.55
C VAL A 618 -5.96 15.70 11.45
N GLU A 619 -5.36 16.06 10.32
CA GLU A 619 -4.83 17.40 10.01
C GLU A 619 -3.70 17.90 10.95
N GLY A 620 -3.31 19.17 10.82
CA GLY A 620 -2.23 19.80 11.57
C GLY A 620 -0.87 19.18 11.23
N GLY A 621 -0.40 18.28 12.11
CA GLY A 621 0.85 17.54 11.94
C GLY A 621 0.69 16.03 11.94
N VAL A 622 -0.54 15.51 11.89
CA VAL A 622 -0.79 14.05 11.87
C VAL A 622 -0.41 13.45 10.51
N SER A 623 0.26 12.30 10.53
CA SER A 623 0.55 11.51 9.33
C SER A 623 -0.75 11.08 8.66
N SER A 624 -1.00 11.56 7.43
CA SER A 624 -2.19 11.16 6.66
C SER A 624 -2.18 9.67 6.35
N ALA A 625 -1.02 9.09 6.02
CA ALA A 625 -0.90 7.66 5.74
C ALA A 625 -1.36 6.80 6.94
N GLU A 626 -0.87 7.08 8.15
CA GLU A 626 -1.21 6.25 9.34
C GLU A 626 -2.62 6.50 9.88
N ALA A 627 -3.14 7.73 9.75
CA ALA A 627 -4.55 8.01 10.02
C ALA A 627 -5.45 7.28 9.01
N GLY A 628 -5.05 7.26 7.73
CA GLY A 628 -5.73 6.58 6.63
C GLY A 628 -5.76 5.07 6.79
N GLU A 629 -4.65 4.47 7.21
CA GLU A 629 -4.57 3.04 7.53
C GLU A 629 -5.55 2.63 8.64
N THR A 630 -5.65 3.47 9.68
CA THR A 630 -6.62 3.26 10.77
C THR A 630 -8.05 3.41 10.27
N TRP A 631 -8.33 4.45 9.48
CA TRP A 631 -9.65 4.69 8.91
C TRP A 631 -10.08 3.55 7.99
N HIS A 632 -9.21 3.11 7.07
CA HIS A 632 -9.48 1.99 6.18
C HIS A 632 -9.72 0.68 6.93
N LEU A 633 -8.93 0.38 7.97
CA LEU A 633 -9.16 -0.80 8.79
C LEU A 633 -10.57 -0.75 9.40
N LEU A 634 -10.91 0.33 10.10
CA LEU A 634 -12.20 0.46 10.78
C LEU A 634 -13.36 0.43 9.78
N ASP A 635 -13.30 1.25 8.74
CA ASP A 635 -14.37 1.46 7.76
C ASP A 635 -14.50 0.28 6.78
N GLN A 636 -13.49 0.07 5.93
CA GLN A 636 -13.56 -0.91 4.84
C GLN A 636 -13.51 -2.36 5.30
N ARG A 637 -12.61 -2.70 6.23
CA ARG A 637 -12.47 -4.10 6.67
C ARG A 637 -13.52 -4.49 7.70
N PHE A 638 -13.80 -3.62 8.66
CA PHE A 638 -14.59 -3.97 9.84
C PHE A 638 -15.99 -3.32 9.90
N GLY A 639 -16.31 -2.34 9.04
CA GLY A 639 -17.61 -1.67 9.05
C GLY A 639 -17.89 -0.87 10.33
N ILE A 640 -16.85 -0.33 10.94
CA ILE A 640 -16.89 0.43 12.19
C ILE A 640 -16.74 1.93 11.87
N PRO A 641 -17.73 2.78 12.18
CA PRO A 641 -17.64 4.22 11.96
C PRO A 641 -16.57 4.85 12.87
N ALA A 642 -15.72 5.67 12.26
CA ALA A 642 -14.75 6.51 12.95
C ALA A 642 -15.02 7.98 12.66
N THR A 643 -15.00 8.83 13.69
CA THR A 643 -14.99 10.27 13.47
C THR A 643 -13.58 10.75 13.19
N LEU A 644 -13.31 11.20 11.97
CA LEU A 644 -12.07 11.91 11.65
C LEU A 644 -12.16 13.31 12.28
N LEU A 645 -11.38 13.56 13.33
CA LEU A 645 -11.44 14.76 14.16
C LEU A 645 -10.21 15.64 13.92
N PRO A 646 -10.35 16.77 13.19
CA PRO A 646 -9.26 17.71 12.99
C PRO A 646 -8.73 18.27 14.31
N LEU A 647 -7.40 18.42 14.42
CA LEU A 647 -6.76 18.90 15.64
C LEU A 647 -7.22 20.31 16.06
N ASP A 648 -7.55 21.19 15.12
CA ASP A 648 -8.00 22.56 15.42
C ASP A 648 -9.40 22.60 16.10
N ARG A 649 -10.23 21.58 15.87
CA ARG A 649 -11.54 21.41 16.50
C ARG A 649 -11.46 20.98 17.96
N MET A 650 -10.29 20.53 18.43
CA MET A 650 -10.11 20.05 19.81
C MET A 650 -10.47 21.07 20.87
N SER A 651 -10.33 22.36 20.59
CA SER A 651 -10.76 23.44 21.49
C SER A 651 -12.26 23.42 21.77
N SER A 652 -13.08 23.15 20.75
CA SER A 652 -14.54 23.30 20.78
C SER A 652 -15.34 22.00 20.93
N VAL A 653 -14.73 20.84 20.62
CA VAL A 653 -15.43 19.56 20.61
C VAL A 653 -15.76 19.06 22.01
N ASP A 654 -16.91 18.40 22.18
CA ASP A 654 -17.23 17.63 23.38
C ASP A 654 -16.66 16.21 23.25
N LEU A 655 -15.59 15.92 24.02
CA LEU A 655 -14.93 14.61 23.99
C LEU A 655 -15.75 13.49 24.65
N SER A 656 -16.77 13.81 25.45
CA SER A 656 -17.61 12.79 26.11
C SER A 656 -18.43 11.96 25.13
N ARG A 657 -18.54 12.41 23.87
CA ARG A 657 -19.14 11.66 22.76
C ARG A 657 -18.31 10.43 22.36
N TYR A 658 -17.05 10.36 22.77
CA TYR A 658 -16.10 9.31 22.40
C TYR A 658 -15.60 8.60 23.66
N ASN A 659 -15.42 7.28 23.57
CA ASN A 659 -14.73 6.49 24.60
C ASN A 659 -13.38 5.96 24.10
N VAL A 660 -13.08 6.10 22.80
CA VAL A 660 -11.79 5.78 22.19
C VAL A 660 -11.29 6.96 21.35
N ILE A 661 -10.05 7.36 21.56
CA ILE A 661 -9.35 8.35 20.72
C ILE A 661 -8.07 7.70 20.19
N VAL A 662 -7.83 7.85 18.89
CA VAL A 662 -6.62 7.35 18.20
C VAL A 662 -5.73 8.51 17.78
N MET A 663 -4.48 8.48 18.22
CA MET A 663 -3.41 9.39 17.85
C MET A 663 -2.35 8.64 17.03
N SER A 664 -2.47 8.70 15.70
CA SER A 664 -1.44 8.17 14.78
C SER A 664 -0.12 8.91 14.93
N ASN A 665 0.97 8.42 14.32
CA ASN A 665 2.24 9.14 14.33
C ASN A 665 2.08 10.55 13.74
N GLY A 666 2.81 11.53 14.30
CA GLY A 666 2.78 12.91 13.83
C GLY A 666 3.16 13.92 14.90
N ASN A 667 3.04 15.20 14.53
CA ASN A 667 3.28 16.33 15.41
C ASN A 667 1.95 16.86 15.97
N TYR A 668 1.85 16.91 17.30
CA TYR A 668 0.67 17.33 18.05
C TYR A 668 0.85 18.64 18.83
N ASN A 669 1.94 19.38 18.57
CA ASN A 669 2.27 20.61 19.30
C ASN A 669 1.17 21.69 19.18
N SER A 670 0.37 21.67 18.11
CA SER A 670 -0.76 22.58 17.91
C SER A 670 -1.86 22.44 18.97
N LEU A 671 -1.95 21.29 19.66
CA LEU A 671 -2.88 21.11 20.78
C LEU A 671 -2.51 21.96 22.01
N GLY A 672 -1.22 22.27 22.18
CA GLY A 672 -0.71 23.01 23.33
C GLY A 672 -1.05 22.37 24.69
N LYS A 673 -0.85 23.15 25.76
CA LYS A 673 -1.13 22.71 27.14
C LYS A 673 -2.62 22.47 27.40
N SER A 674 -3.48 23.33 26.87
CA SER A 674 -4.93 23.22 27.04
C SER A 674 -5.50 21.97 26.38
N GLY A 675 -4.98 21.60 25.19
CA GLY A 675 -5.37 20.35 24.54
C GLY A 675 -4.88 19.12 25.31
N ALA A 676 -3.66 19.20 25.88
CA ALA A 676 -3.14 18.14 26.75
C ALA A 676 -3.94 17.97 28.05
N GLU A 677 -4.31 19.06 28.73
CA GLU A 677 -5.16 19.03 29.92
C GLU A 677 -6.53 18.44 29.61
N LYS A 678 -7.16 18.87 28.51
CA LYS A 678 -8.45 18.34 28.06
C LYS A 678 -8.39 16.84 27.75
N LEU A 679 -7.32 16.38 27.09
CA LEU A 679 -7.09 14.94 26.86
C LEU A 679 -6.88 14.19 28.17
N LYS A 680 -6.07 14.74 29.08
CA LYS A 680 -5.81 14.14 30.39
C LYS A 680 -7.08 14.00 31.22
N ASP A 681 -7.94 15.01 31.23
CA ASP A 681 -9.25 14.98 31.92
C ASP A 681 -10.17 13.92 31.31
N TRP A 682 -10.21 13.83 29.98
CA TRP A 682 -10.97 12.80 29.27
C TRP A 682 -10.48 11.38 29.58
N VAL A 683 -9.16 11.14 29.59
CA VAL A 683 -8.60 9.84 30.00
C VAL A 683 -8.90 9.57 31.47
N ASN A 684 -8.72 10.56 32.36
CA ASN A 684 -9.04 10.43 33.79
C ASN A 684 -10.49 9.97 34.00
N ALA A 685 -11.42 10.45 33.17
CA ALA A 685 -12.84 10.10 33.23
C ALA A 685 -13.15 8.66 32.80
N GLY A 686 -12.24 7.96 32.11
CA GLY A 686 -12.41 6.57 31.67
C GLY A 686 -12.07 6.31 30.20
N GLY A 687 -11.67 7.35 29.44
CA GLY A 687 -11.35 7.19 28.02
C GLY A 687 -10.17 6.26 27.73
N THR A 688 -10.20 5.60 26.58
CA THR A 688 -9.08 4.80 26.05
C THR A 688 -8.37 5.58 24.96
N LEU A 689 -7.15 6.04 25.24
CA LEU A 689 -6.28 6.71 24.28
C LEU A 689 -5.33 5.70 23.65
N ILE A 690 -5.37 5.55 22.33
CA ILE A 690 -4.44 4.71 21.56
C ILE A 690 -3.48 5.63 20.82
N ALA A 691 -2.18 5.49 21.05
CA ALA A 691 -1.20 6.42 20.49
C ALA A 691 -0.01 5.70 19.88
N ARG A 692 0.60 6.33 18.87
CA ARG A 692 1.74 5.76 18.15
C ARG A 692 2.86 6.77 17.87
N GLY A 693 4.10 6.28 17.80
CA GLY A 693 5.23 7.03 17.27
C GLY A 693 5.49 8.31 18.07
N TYR A 694 5.66 9.44 17.37
CA TYR A 694 5.90 10.74 18.00
C TYR A 694 4.72 11.24 18.85
N ALA A 695 3.51 10.70 18.69
CA ALA A 695 2.40 10.99 19.60
C ALA A 695 2.74 10.56 21.04
N LEU A 696 3.45 9.43 21.21
CA LEU A 696 3.85 8.93 22.53
C LEU A 696 4.81 9.88 23.25
N GLN A 697 5.78 10.43 22.52
CA GLN A 697 6.69 11.43 23.07
C GLN A 697 5.94 12.70 23.48
N TRP A 698 4.97 13.14 22.66
CA TRP A 698 4.14 14.28 23.01
C TRP A 698 3.30 14.02 24.27
N LEU A 699 2.75 12.81 24.43
CA LEU A 699 1.99 12.42 25.62
C LEU A 699 2.86 12.36 26.89
N ASP A 700 4.08 11.84 26.79
CA ASP A 700 5.06 11.83 27.91
C ASP A 700 5.45 13.25 28.31
N ASN A 701 5.83 14.08 27.34
CA ASN A 701 6.25 15.46 27.58
C ASN A 701 5.15 16.34 28.20
N ASN A 702 3.87 16.01 27.97
CA ASN A 702 2.73 16.75 28.52
C ASN A 702 2.05 16.03 29.70
N GLY A 703 2.61 14.92 30.19
CA GLY A 703 2.10 14.21 31.36
C GLY A 703 0.69 13.64 31.20
N VAL A 704 0.33 13.22 29.99
CA VAL A 704 -0.93 12.52 29.67
C VAL A 704 -0.76 11.00 29.84
N GLY A 705 0.43 10.47 29.55
CA GLY A 705 0.84 9.08 29.79
C GLY A 705 2.36 8.99 29.90
N SER A 706 2.91 7.97 30.59
CA SER A 706 4.36 7.85 30.83
C SER A 706 5.01 6.87 29.86
N PHE A 707 5.84 7.39 28.95
CA PHE A 707 6.54 6.60 27.93
C PHE A 707 7.98 7.08 27.81
N LYS A 708 8.93 6.25 28.23
CA LYS A 708 10.36 6.54 28.15
C LYS A 708 10.98 5.83 26.95
N PHE A 709 12.00 6.46 26.38
CA PHE A 709 12.66 6.00 25.17
C PHE A 709 14.17 6.02 25.38
N LYS A 710 14.84 4.94 24.97
CA LYS A 710 16.29 4.92 24.90
C LYS A 710 16.76 5.88 23.81
N SER A 711 17.86 6.56 24.06
CA SER A 711 18.58 7.33 23.06
C SER A 711 19.77 6.50 22.60
N PRO A 712 19.91 6.16 21.30
CA PRO A 712 21.06 5.46 20.80
C PRO A 712 22.34 6.20 21.20
N LYS A 713 23.30 5.49 21.78
CA LYS A 713 24.60 6.09 22.08
C LYS A 713 25.32 6.46 20.80
N ASN A 714 25.87 7.68 20.76
CA ASN A 714 26.75 8.09 19.68
C ASN A 714 28.19 7.82 20.12
N ASP A 715 28.63 6.56 19.96
CA ASP A 715 29.97 6.10 20.36
C ASP A 715 31.05 6.45 19.32
N ASP A 716 30.86 7.53 18.56
CA ASP A 716 31.87 8.02 17.62
C ASP A 716 33.02 8.66 18.40
N GLU A 717 34.07 7.88 18.66
CA GLU A 717 35.30 8.32 19.34
C GLU A 717 36.20 9.20 18.42
N GLU A 718 35.90 9.24 17.12
CA GLU A 718 36.66 10.02 16.15
C GLU A 718 36.26 11.50 16.17
N VAL A 719 37.24 12.37 16.39
CA VAL A 719 37.07 13.83 16.35
C VAL A 719 36.76 14.34 14.93
N GLN A 720 37.17 13.60 13.90
CA GLN A 720 36.96 13.95 12.49
C GLN A 720 36.73 12.69 11.67
N LYS A 721 35.65 12.70 10.88
CA LYS A 721 35.33 11.71 9.85
C LYS A 721 35.38 12.34 8.46
N SER A 722 35.46 11.49 7.43
CA SER A 722 35.30 11.93 6.04
C SER A 722 33.89 12.48 5.81
N TYR A 723 33.79 13.68 5.25
CA TYR A 723 32.50 14.28 4.90
C TYR A 723 31.72 13.42 3.88
N ALA A 724 32.44 12.77 2.96
CA ALA A 724 31.84 11.93 1.92
C ALA A 724 31.10 10.71 2.48
N ASP A 725 31.46 10.26 3.68
CA ASP A 725 30.87 9.07 4.30
C ASP A 725 29.61 9.40 5.12
N TYR A 726 29.36 10.68 5.44
CA TYR A 726 28.25 11.11 6.31
C TYR A 726 26.89 10.57 5.87
N SER A 727 26.54 10.75 4.59
CA SER A 727 25.23 10.30 4.07
C SER A 727 25.09 8.78 4.13
N ARG A 728 26.19 8.05 3.88
CA ARG A 728 26.18 6.57 3.91
C ARG A 728 26.07 6.06 5.34
N GLU A 729 26.88 6.58 6.26
CA GLU A 729 26.88 6.18 7.67
C GLU A 729 25.59 6.53 8.39
N THR A 730 25.05 7.73 8.16
CA THR A 730 23.78 8.13 8.78
C THR A 730 22.59 7.41 8.18
N GLY A 731 22.58 7.22 6.86
CA GLY A 731 21.56 6.43 6.18
C GLY A 731 21.54 4.97 6.66
N ALA A 732 22.72 4.37 6.91
CA ALA A 732 22.81 2.99 7.39
C ALA A 732 22.20 2.82 8.79
N LYS A 733 22.09 3.90 9.57
CA LYS A 733 21.42 3.90 10.88
C LYS A 733 19.90 4.01 10.78
N VAL A 734 19.31 4.17 9.59
CA VAL A 734 17.85 4.25 9.41
C VAL A 734 17.24 2.84 9.38
N THR A 735 16.30 2.56 10.28
CA THR A 735 15.44 1.38 10.17
C THR A 735 14.22 1.70 9.30
N GLY A 736 14.37 1.52 7.97
CA GLY A 736 13.34 1.87 6.98
C GLY A 736 12.16 0.91 6.92
N GLY A 737 12.36 -0.36 7.31
CA GLY A 737 11.32 -1.38 7.30
C GLY A 737 11.91 -2.77 7.44
N ALA A 738 11.78 -3.37 8.62
CA ALA A 738 12.24 -4.71 8.93
C ALA A 738 11.24 -5.43 9.86
N ILE A 739 11.35 -6.76 9.90
CA ILE A 739 10.46 -7.66 10.64
C ILE A 739 11.18 -8.13 11.90
N PHE A 740 10.48 -8.06 13.03
CA PHE A 740 11.04 -8.36 14.33
C PHE A 740 10.21 -9.40 15.09
N HIS A 741 10.91 -10.30 15.78
CA HIS A 741 10.36 -11.20 16.78
C HIS A 741 9.92 -10.41 18.02
N VAL A 742 8.66 -10.60 18.39
CA VAL A 742 8.07 -10.02 19.60
C VAL A 742 7.36 -11.13 20.38
N LYS A 743 7.22 -10.91 21.68
CA LYS A 743 6.55 -11.81 22.62
C LYS A 743 5.36 -11.10 23.26
N LEU A 744 4.18 -11.67 23.03
CA LEU A 744 2.88 -11.21 23.49
C LEU A 744 2.48 -11.94 24.78
N ASP A 745 1.96 -11.21 25.75
CA ASP A 745 1.18 -11.81 26.85
C ASP A 745 -0.25 -12.10 26.35
N THR A 746 -0.53 -13.37 26.03
CA THR A 746 -1.84 -13.83 25.55
C THR A 746 -2.92 -13.80 26.64
N THR A 747 -2.54 -13.55 27.89
CA THR A 747 -3.47 -13.41 29.03
C THR A 747 -3.93 -11.97 29.24
N HIS A 748 -3.16 -11.00 28.75
CA HIS A 748 -3.53 -9.58 28.76
C HIS A 748 -4.69 -9.33 27.78
N PRO A 749 -5.63 -8.40 28.05
CA PRO A 749 -6.75 -8.12 27.13
C PRO A 749 -6.33 -7.75 25.69
N LEU A 750 -5.15 -7.14 25.53
CA LEU A 750 -4.55 -6.88 24.23
C LEU A 750 -4.09 -8.14 23.47
N GLY A 751 -3.84 -9.25 24.17
CA GLY A 751 -3.45 -10.53 23.60
C GLY A 751 -4.61 -11.50 23.32
N TYR A 752 -5.85 -11.11 23.60
CA TYR A 752 -7.01 -11.96 23.32
C TYR A 752 -7.13 -12.32 21.84
N GLY A 753 -7.51 -13.58 21.58
CA GLY A 753 -7.61 -14.14 20.24
C GLY A 753 -6.27 -14.61 19.63
N TYR A 754 -5.15 -14.44 20.33
CA TYR A 754 -3.87 -15.06 19.97
C TYR A 754 -3.64 -16.32 20.82
N THR A 755 -3.25 -17.42 20.17
CA THR A 755 -3.04 -18.72 20.83
C THR A 755 -1.59 -18.99 21.21
N ARG A 756 -0.64 -18.24 20.63
CA ARG A 756 0.79 -18.33 20.92
C ARG A 756 1.36 -16.96 21.31
N PRO A 757 2.34 -16.91 22.24
CA PRO A 757 2.99 -15.67 22.62
C PRO A 757 3.97 -15.16 21.56
N GLU A 758 4.57 -16.03 20.74
CA GLU A 758 5.50 -15.62 19.69
C GLU A 758 4.76 -15.08 18.46
N MET A 759 5.13 -13.87 18.03
CA MET A 759 4.62 -13.28 16.81
C MET A 759 5.65 -12.33 16.18
N TYR A 760 5.24 -11.69 15.09
CA TYR A 760 6.07 -10.75 14.33
C TYR A 760 5.47 -9.35 14.33
N SER A 761 6.34 -8.34 14.35
CA SER A 761 5.98 -6.94 14.21
C SER A 761 6.82 -6.27 13.12
N PHE A 762 6.26 -5.26 12.47
CA PHE A 762 6.93 -4.49 11.43
C PHE A 762 7.36 -3.12 11.93
N ARG A 763 8.62 -2.78 11.70
CA ARG A 763 9.18 -1.54 12.21
C ARG A 763 9.88 -0.72 11.14
N ASN A 764 9.52 0.55 11.09
CA ASN A 764 10.03 1.58 10.19
C ASN A 764 10.48 2.86 10.92
N SER A 765 10.99 2.72 12.15
CA SER A 765 11.42 3.86 12.97
C SER A 765 12.53 3.47 13.95
N ASN A 766 13.26 4.47 14.47
CA ASN A 766 14.28 4.32 15.51
C ASN A 766 13.78 4.77 16.90
N LEU A 767 12.59 4.31 17.31
CA LEU A 767 11.95 4.66 18.60
C LEU A 767 12.00 3.51 19.61
N PHE A 768 13.04 3.44 20.44
CA PHE A 768 13.23 2.32 21.35
C PHE A 768 12.55 2.57 22.70
N MET A 769 11.28 2.18 22.85
CA MET A 769 10.49 2.45 24.06
C MET A 769 10.93 1.53 25.21
N GLU A 770 11.31 2.10 26.33
CA GLU A 770 11.65 1.33 27.52
C GLU A 770 10.40 0.62 28.08
N PRO A 771 10.54 -0.63 28.55
CA PRO A 771 9.46 -1.30 29.25
C PRO A 771 9.09 -0.53 30.52
N SER A 772 7.83 -0.64 30.91
CA SER A 772 7.36 -0.20 32.22
C SER A 772 8.03 -0.98 33.35
N GLU A 773 8.33 -0.32 34.46
CA GLU A 773 8.75 -0.98 35.70
C GLU A 773 7.68 -1.95 36.23
N ASN A 774 6.40 -1.61 36.01
CA ASN A 774 5.31 -2.54 36.24
C ASN A 774 5.29 -3.60 35.13
N ALA A 775 5.71 -4.82 35.45
CA ALA A 775 5.82 -5.91 34.47
C ALA A 775 4.50 -6.22 33.74
N TYR A 776 3.34 -6.01 34.37
CA TYR A 776 2.02 -6.25 33.77
C TYR A 776 1.60 -5.17 32.76
N ALA A 777 2.30 -4.04 32.73
CA ALA A 777 2.04 -2.92 31.82
C ALA A 777 2.76 -3.06 30.47
N ASN A 778 3.37 -4.23 30.19
CA ASN A 778 4.16 -4.51 28.99
C ASN A 778 3.55 -5.67 28.16
N PRO A 779 2.40 -5.47 27.48
CA PRO A 779 1.71 -6.58 26.81
C PRO A 779 2.50 -7.19 25.65
N LEU A 780 3.36 -6.41 24.99
CA LEU A 780 4.17 -6.87 23.87
C LEU A 780 5.60 -6.33 24.01
N ILE A 781 6.58 -7.22 24.01
CA ILE A 781 8.01 -6.89 24.11
C ILE A 781 8.78 -7.45 22.93
N TYR A 782 9.84 -6.78 22.50
CA TYR A 782 10.80 -7.38 21.57
C TYR A 782 11.58 -8.49 22.26
N SER A 783 11.96 -9.52 21.51
CA SER A 783 12.82 -10.57 22.05
C SER A 783 14.26 -10.08 22.25
N SER A 784 15.08 -10.89 22.93
CA SER A 784 16.52 -10.65 23.08
C SER A 784 17.32 -10.83 21.78
N SER A 785 16.71 -11.45 20.76
CA SER A 785 17.24 -11.58 19.40
C SER A 785 16.15 -11.15 18.41
N PRO A 786 15.88 -9.83 18.31
CA PRO A 786 14.63 -9.38 17.74
C PRO A 786 14.59 -9.44 16.21
N LEU A 787 15.72 -9.41 15.48
CA LEU A 787 15.66 -9.41 14.01
C LEU A 787 15.18 -10.75 13.44
N ALA A 788 14.06 -10.73 12.72
CA ALA A 788 13.52 -11.90 12.00
C ALA A 788 13.86 -11.87 10.51
N SER A 789 13.72 -10.71 9.87
CA SER A 789 13.98 -10.49 8.45
C SER A 789 14.17 -8.99 8.19
N GLY A 790 15.05 -8.63 7.27
CA GLY A 790 15.39 -7.26 6.93
C GLY A 790 16.75 -6.81 7.47
N TYR A 791 17.03 -5.53 7.25
CA TYR A 791 18.23 -4.85 7.70
C TYR A 791 17.93 -3.95 8.90
N VAL A 792 18.83 -3.98 9.88
CA VAL A 792 18.87 -3.05 11.00
C VAL A 792 20.33 -2.83 11.38
N HIS A 793 20.69 -1.58 11.63
CA HIS A 793 22.05 -1.25 12.07
C HIS A 793 22.38 -1.95 13.40
N PRO A 794 23.60 -2.48 13.61
CA PRO A 794 23.98 -3.17 14.84
C PRO A 794 23.70 -2.38 16.12
N THR A 795 23.92 -1.06 16.12
CA THR A 795 23.61 -0.21 17.29
C THR A 795 22.11 -0.18 17.58
N ASN A 796 21.27 -0.05 16.56
CA ASN A 796 19.82 -0.03 16.72
C ASN A 796 19.29 -1.40 17.14
N LEU A 797 19.90 -2.48 16.63
CA LEU A 797 19.56 -3.84 17.02
C LEU A 797 19.82 -4.07 18.52
N GLU A 798 20.92 -3.53 19.05
CA GLU A 798 21.23 -3.58 20.48
C GLU A 798 20.23 -2.78 21.30
N GLU A 799 19.92 -1.54 20.90
CA GLU A 799 18.96 -0.69 21.62
C GLU A 799 17.55 -1.29 21.67
N MET A 800 17.16 -2.06 20.64
CA MET A 800 15.84 -2.70 20.53
C MET A 800 15.64 -3.89 21.47
N LYS A 801 16.70 -4.58 21.91
CA LYS A 801 16.57 -5.78 22.74
C LYS A 801 15.76 -5.51 24.01
N ASP A 802 14.81 -6.40 24.27
CA ASP A 802 13.95 -6.42 25.45
C ASP A 802 13.18 -5.09 25.68
N THR A 803 12.98 -4.30 24.63
CA THR A 803 12.19 -3.06 24.68
C THR A 803 10.68 -3.34 24.56
N GLY A 804 9.86 -2.37 24.98
CA GLY A 804 8.42 -2.44 24.79
C GLY A 804 8.03 -2.17 23.33
N ALA A 805 7.27 -3.07 22.73
CA ALA A 805 6.58 -2.80 21.46
C ALA A 805 5.18 -2.22 21.72
N ILE A 806 4.53 -2.67 22.80
CA ILE A 806 3.30 -2.09 23.35
C ILE A 806 3.46 -1.89 24.85
N ARG A 807 3.05 -0.72 25.33
CA ARG A 807 2.98 -0.40 26.77
C ARG A 807 1.63 0.23 27.10
N VAL A 808 1.12 -0.07 28.29
CA VAL A 808 -0.11 0.53 28.81
C VAL A 808 0.20 1.39 30.02
N ALA A 809 -0.29 2.62 30.03
CA ALA A 809 -0.27 3.50 31.19
C ALA A 809 -1.70 3.79 31.65
N ALA A 810 -1.92 3.81 32.96
CA ALA A 810 -3.18 4.23 33.55
C ALA A 810 -3.12 5.71 33.95
N GLN A 811 -4.19 6.44 33.64
CA GLN A 811 -4.39 7.82 34.05
C GLN A 811 -5.83 7.95 34.58
N GLY A 812 -5.97 8.08 35.90
CA GLY A 812 -7.29 8.01 36.55
C GLY A 812 -7.96 6.64 36.37
N ARG A 813 -9.12 6.61 35.72
CA ARG A 813 -9.85 5.39 35.34
C ARG A 813 -9.52 4.88 33.93
N GLY A 814 -9.09 5.77 33.03
CA GLY A 814 -8.82 5.42 31.63
C GLY A 814 -7.47 4.75 31.42
N LYS A 815 -7.14 4.55 30.15
CA LYS A 815 -5.91 3.90 29.68
C LYS A 815 -5.29 4.69 28.54
N VAL A 816 -3.97 4.76 28.53
CA VAL A 816 -3.16 5.22 27.40
C VAL A 816 -2.36 4.02 26.91
N ILE A 817 -2.69 3.53 25.73
CA ILE A 817 -2.10 2.35 25.10
C ILE A 817 -1.17 2.83 24.00
N GLY A 818 0.13 2.63 24.22
CA GLY A 818 1.16 3.07 23.29
C GLY A 818 1.69 1.95 22.42
N PHE A 819 1.63 2.16 21.10
CA PHE A 819 2.20 1.30 20.08
C PHE A 819 3.45 1.96 19.49
N VAL A 820 4.56 1.25 19.49
CA VAL A 820 5.76 1.76 18.82
C VAL A 820 5.72 1.46 17.33
N ASP A 821 5.36 0.22 17.00
CA ASP A 821 5.18 -0.23 15.63
C ASP A 821 3.80 0.13 15.11
N ASN A 822 3.62 0.09 13.79
CA ASN A 822 2.33 0.39 13.17
C ASN A 822 1.49 -0.89 13.13
N PRO A 823 0.40 -0.99 13.90
CA PRO A 823 -0.41 -2.20 13.90
C PRO A 823 -1.23 -2.38 12.62
N ASN A 824 -1.31 -1.35 11.77
CA ASN A 824 -2.19 -1.27 10.60
C ASN A 824 -1.41 -1.04 9.30
N PHE A 825 -0.10 -1.30 9.31
CA PHE A 825 0.85 -0.91 8.26
C PHE A 825 0.40 -1.34 6.86
N ARG A 826 0.22 -0.34 5.98
CA ARG A 826 -0.06 -0.45 4.54
C ARG A 826 -1.13 -1.48 4.17
N ALA A 827 -2.10 -1.69 5.06
CA ALA A 827 -3.20 -2.64 4.92
C ALA A 827 -2.79 -4.12 4.72
N PHE A 828 -1.50 -4.48 4.63
CA PHE A 828 -1.06 -5.86 4.45
C PHE A 828 -0.48 -6.50 5.72
N TRP A 829 -0.31 -5.73 6.80
CA TRP A 829 0.14 -6.27 8.08
C TRP A 829 -1.02 -6.77 8.95
N PHE A 830 -1.62 -7.90 8.56
CA PHE A 830 -2.80 -8.47 9.23
C PHE A 830 -2.52 -8.95 10.66
N GLY A 831 -1.30 -9.41 10.93
CA GLY A 831 -0.91 -10.10 12.15
C GLY A 831 -1.03 -9.25 13.41
N THR A 832 -0.93 -7.92 13.31
CA THR A 832 -1.02 -6.99 14.45
C THR A 832 -2.32 -6.16 14.46
N ASN A 833 -3.17 -6.23 13.43
CA ASN A 833 -4.44 -5.49 13.40
C ASN A 833 -5.33 -5.84 14.61
N LYS A 834 -5.33 -7.11 15.02
CA LYS A 834 -6.10 -7.55 16.18
C LYS A 834 -5.59 -6.95 17.50
N LEU A 835 -4.30 -6.64 17.64
CA LEU A 835 -3.81 -5.89 18.80
C LEU A 835 -4.42 -4.49 18.87
N PHE A 836 -4.53 -3.80 17.72
CA PHE A 836 -5.20 -2.50 17.63
C PHE A 836 -6.70 -2.61 17.96
N LEU A 837 -7.40 -3.60 17.38
CA LEU A 837 -8.82 -3.82 17.65
C LEU A 837 -9.05 -4.24 19.11
N ASN A 838 -8.16 -5.03 19.71
CA ASN A 838 -8.22 -5.33 21.14
C ASN A 838 -8.06 -4.07 21.99
N ALA A 839 -7.21 -3.12 21.59
CA ALA A 839 -7.12 -1.82 22.26
C ALA A 839 -8.43 -1.03 22.15
N VAL A 840 -9.09 -1.06 20.99
CA VAL A 840 -10.38 -0.39 20.76
C VAL A 840 -11.51 -1.00 21.60
N PHE A 841 -11.65 -2.32 21.62
CA PHE A 841 -12.77 -3.00 22.29
C PHE A 841 -12.51 -3.29 23.78
N PHE A 842 -11.28 -3.68 24.12
CA PHE A 842 -10.92 -4.18 25.46
C PHE A 842 -10.02 -3.22 26.23
N GLY A 843 -9.63 -2.07 25.68
CA GLY A 843 -8.91 -1.05 26.45
C GLY A 843 -9.66 -0.63 27.72
N GLN A 844 -11.00 -0.64 27.66
CA GLN A 844 -11.90 -0.37 28.79
C GLN A 844 -11.86 -1.42 29.91
N THR A 845 -11.46 -2.66 29.62
CA THR A 845 -11.44 -3.78 30.58
C THR A 845 -10.05 -4.03 31.19
N ILE A 846 -9.02 -3.31 30.73
CA ILE A 846 -7.68 -3.42 31.33
C ILE A 846 -7.74 -2.95 32.79
N ASN A 847 -7.30 -3.82 33.71
CA ASN A 847 -7.28 -3.50 35.13
C ASN A 847 -6.34 -2.31 35.40
N SER A 848 -6.82 -1.28 36.11
CA SER A 848 -5.98 -0.11 36.40
C SER A 848 -4.76 -0.43 37.26
N GLY A 849 -4.80 -1.49 38.08
CA GLY A 849 -3.66 -1.93 38.89
C GLY A 849 -2.53 -2.54 38.06
N THR A 850 -2.80 -3.07 36.86
CA THR A 850 -1.77 -3.63 35.97
C THR A 850 -1.09 -2.58 35.10
N ALA A 851 -1.58 -1.33 35.11
CA ALA A 851 -1.11 -0.25 34.26
C ALA A 851 -0.62 1.00 35.04
N ARG A 852 -0.61 0.94 36.37
CA ARG A 852 -0.12 2.02 37.25
C ARG A 852 1.34 1.86 37.62
#